data_AF-A0A812H8V8-F1
#
_entry.id   AF-A0A812H8V8-F1
#
_cell.length_a   1.000
_cell.length_b   1.000
_cell.length_c   1.000
_cell.angle_alpha   90.00
_cell.angle_beta   90.00
_cell.angle_gamma   90.00
#
_symmetry.space_group_name_H-M   'P 1'
#
loop_
_entity.id
_entity.type
_entity.pdbx_description
1 polymer ?
#
loop_
_entity_poly.entity_id
_entity_poly.type
_entity_poly.pdbx_seq_one_letter_code
_entity_poly.pdbx_strand_id
1 'polypeptide(L)'
;MPETVGERLAKAQETGDPEKIRAALQEAKDAGADAAQVDRAMAELQRVKTEVDSETAAEDPSAILELCQKAEAFKKKGNDRLKDNTKSAAREALELFTSGLEVRCSEPKLNAQLYSNRAHVRLLLRQFVEAVDDCRRAIEQDPKNIKAYWRAGRASLHLDLCRNGIDFCEAGLKQAPGDSDLMKLRDSCAEKLAGQQQRRAEARTSANRDFNADEAMAVQEKVSGLSEQLSRLQASFASKQRQRVRLELTQQTVTSTPEDTNLYRGVGRCFLLGDRQPILDEMKQTMDSIDEELPKMQKASQELEKRKDDAEKELREMIAAFQKQALRRCGRTFCRYSRMTDAGKERIEPRAEGTRVMQRGRLDAVEFFHFPSSAQAAATSDKDGMLEKAELKKYAQVELKCTLAAASVDGMFRLLTAEGAKGVRTEDFQRAKVQVGIVREKKIDLERKKRREEREKELEKLKDKLKGRIEEITKAIDEIELSCTELKEAAEALKATDQKPSELIAKLDSIEATSEEANQKIASSRKAMLDAKEEADAEVVHWLEEVFRPMYSKLKTAERATAQSSQFTKRQRMTADQRNREELEKLARRALAIIRQFQKAKDVSNDDVFAKMATSGEESAVDESSFLSFFGECEKESTNGEAADFPTKEDLQRLFTFWDEAGNGSLNEERVAEILRRFMKVVGKTAITDGVSIKANSLRKLEVGDVVEVLGPPTKEPEVDVMRVQVRLLADGTEGWATISGNQGTDYLQDGGGTFKVVKETLLTDDFEIGAAKETPKEDRRLKLGEIVEARSWMKKHEESGLTRIRCRATSDGAVGWATVVGNQGTVFLEAK
;
A
#
# COMPACT_ATOMS: atom_id res chain seq x y z
N MET A 1 -45.27 -17.90 -16.28
CA MET A 1 -45.65 -17.58 -14.89
C MET A 1 -46.67 -16.46 -14.96
N PRO A 2 -47.84 -16.56 -14.29
CA PRO A 2 -48.70 -15.39 -14.11
C PRO A 2 -47.97 -14.35 -13.25
N GLU A 3 -48.03 -13.08 -13.63
CA GLU A 3 -47.37 -11.99 -12.87
C GLU A 3 -47.99 -11.86 -11.49
N THR A 4 -47.15 -11.70 -10.46
CA THR A 4 -47.60 -11.49 -9.08
C THR A 4 -48.22 -10.10 -8.92
N VAL A 5 -49.11 -9.94 -7.93
CA VAL A 5 -49.81 -8.67 -7.69
C VAL A 5 -48.82 -7.53 -7.36
N GLY A 6 -47.70 -7.84 -6.69
CA GLY A 6 -46.62 -6.88 -6.42
C GLY A 6 -45.89 -6.41 -7.69
N GLU A 7 -45.62 -7.30 -8.66
CA GLU A 7 -45.01 -6.93 -9.94
C GLU A 7 -45.94 -6.04 -10.78
N ARG A 8 -47.25 -6.31 -10.76
CA ARG A 8 -48.26 -5.47 -11.44
C ARG A 8 -48.40 -4.10 -10.78
N LEU A 9 -48.37 -4.04 -9.44
CA LEU A 9 -48.40 -2.77 -8.71
C LEU A 9 -47.15 -1.92 -9.01
N ALA A 10 -45.97 -2.52 -9.06
CA ALA A 10 -44.74 -1.84 -9.45
C ALA A 10 -44.80 -1.29 -10.89
N LYS A 11 -45.25 -2.10 -11.85
CA LYS A 11 -45.48 -1.64 -13.23
C LYS A 11 -46.53 -0.54 -13.33
N ALA A 12 -47.62 -0.63 -12.56
CA ALA A 12 -48.64 0.42 -12.54
C ALA A 12 -48.06 1.74 -12.02
N GLN A 13 -47.25 1.70 -10.95
CA GLN A 13 -46.52 2.86 -10.43
C GLN A 13 -45.53 3.44 -11.45
N GLU A 14 -44.78 2.61 -12.19
CA GLU A 14 -43.91 3.07 -13.29
C GLU A 14 -44.68 3.76 -14.42
N THR A 15 -45.93 3.34 -14.70
CA THR A 15 -46.75 4.01 -15.73
C THR A 15 -47.39 5.32 -15.29
N GLY A 16 -47.43 5.62 -13.98
CA GLY A 16 -48.02 6.85 -13.43
C GLY A 16 -49.53 7.02 -13.64
N ASP A 17 -50.22 6.01 -14.18
CA ASP A 17 -51.64 6.05 -14.54
C ASP A 17 -52.53 5.81 -13.31
N PRO A 18 -53.30 6.81 -12.82
CA PRO A 18 -54.05 6.70 -11.57
C PRO A 18 -55.07 5.57 -11.55
N GLU A 19 -55.67 5.23 -12.70
CA GLU A 19 -56.72 4.21 -12.76
C GLU A 19 -56.14 2.80 -12.75
N LYS A 20 -54.97 2.59 -13.38
CA LYS A 20 -54.23 1.33 -13.29
C LYS A 20 -53.65 1.10 -11.89
N ILE A 21 -53.13 2.15 -11.25
CA ILE A 21 -52.63 2.04 -9.87
C ILE A 21 -53.80 1.72 -8.92
N ARG A 22 -54.96 2.37 -9.07
CA ARG A 22 -56.17 2.06 -8.30
C ARG A 22 -56.65 0.63 -8.50
N ALA A 23 -56.66 0.12 -9.73
CA ALA A 23 -57.03 -1.27 -10.03
C ALA A 23 -56.05 -2.28 -9.39
N ALA A 24 -54.74 -2.03 -9.49
CA ALA A 24 -53.71 -2.90 -8.88
C ALA A 24 -53.76 -2.86 -7.33
N LEU A 25 -54.08 -1.72 -6.72
CA LEU A 25 -54.29 -1.59 -5.28
C LEU A 25 -55.55 -2.35 -4.81
N GLN A 26 -56.64 -2.32 -5.59
CA GLN A 26 -57.83 -3.12 -5.29
C GLN A 26 -57.52 -4.63 -5.38
N GLU A 27 -56.83 -5.08 -6.43
CA GLU A 27 -56.40 -6.48 -6.56
C GLU A 27 -55.46 -6.90 -5.41
N ALA A 28 -54.62 -5.99 -4.90
CA ALA A 28 -53.81 -6.24 -3.70
C ALA A 28 -54.63 -6.34 -2.40
N LYS A 29 -55.72 -5.57 -2.28
CA LYS A 29 -56.66 -5.67 -1.15
C LYS A 29 -57.38 -7.02 -1.16
N ASP A 30 -57.85 -7.44 -2.33
CA ASP A 30 -58.55 -8.71 -2.52
C ASP A 30 -57.61 -9.92 -2.33
N ALA A 31 -56.30 -9.73 -2.55
CA ALA A 31 -55.25 -10.70 -2.26
C ALA A 31 -54.76 -10.72 -0.78
N GLY A 32 -55.37 -9.94 0.11
CA GLY A 32 -55.09 -9.98 1.56
C GLY A 32 -53.97 -9.05 2.06
N ALA A 33 -53.61 -8.00 1.32
CA ALA A 33 -52.74 -6.94 1.84
C ALA A 33 -53.40 -6.14 2.98
N ASP A 34 -52.61 -5.44 3.81
CA ASP A 34 -53.11 -4.60 4.90
C ASP A 34 -54.08 -3.53 4.38
N ALA A 35 -55.38 -3.75 4.62
CA ALA A 35 -56.46 -2.86 4.18
C ALA A 35 -56.24 -1.41 4.63
N ALA A 36 -55.65 -1.19 5.82
CA ALA A 36 -55.39 0.16 6.33
C ALA A 36 -54.25 0.87 5.59
N GLN A 37 -53.31 0.16 4.95
CA GLN A 37 -52.34 0.74 4.04
C GLN A 37 -52.94 1.00 2.66
N VAL A 38 -53.71 0.05 2.11
CA VAL A 38 -54.33 0.21 0.79
C VAL A 38 -55.35 1.36 0.78
N ASP A 39 -56.18 1.49 1.81
CA ASP A 39 -57.19 2.55 1.88
C ASP A 39 -56.58 3.95 2.05
N ARG A 40 -55.42 4.07 2.71
CA ARG A 40 -54.62 5.31 2.71
C ARG A 40 -54.08 5.64 1.32
N ALA A 41 -53.49 4.66 0.62
CA ALA A 41 -52.97 4.86 -0.73
C ALA A 41 -54.07 5.24 -1.75
N MET A 42 -55.26 4.62 -1.64
CA MET A 42 -56.41 5.00 -2.47
C MET A 42 -56.95 6.40 -2.16
N ALA A 43 -56.98 6.80 -0.88
CA ALA A 43 -57.37 8.16 -0.50
C ALA A 43 -56.39 9.22 -1.03
N GLU A 44 -55.08 8.93 -1.04
CA GLU A 44 -54.06 9.83 -1.56
C GLU A 44 -54.10 9.94 -3.09
N LEU A 45 -54.34 8.84 -3.81
CA LEU A 45 -54.64 8.84 -5.25
C LEU A 45 -55.90 9.64 -5.58
N GLN A 46 -56.96 9.52 -4.77
CA GLN A 46 -58.18 10.29 -4.93
C GLN A 46 -57.90 11.79 -4.74
N ARG A 47 -57.03 12.16 -3.77
CA ARG A 47 -56.60 13.55 -3.54
C ARG A 47 -55.81 14.11 -4.73
N VAL A 48 -54.83 13.36 -5.23
CA VAL A 48 -54.05 13.74 -6.42
C VAL A 48 -54.96 13.88 -7.66
N LYS A 49 -55.94 12.98 -7.84
CA LYS A 49 -56.93 13.12 -8.92
C LYS A 49 -57.73 14.42 -8.78
N THR A 50 -58.22 14.76 -7.58
CA THR A 50 -58.90 16.04 -7.36
C THR A 50 -58.01 17.28 -7.50
N GLU A 51 -56.71 17.18 -7.23
CA GLU A 51 -55.75 18.26 -7.49
C GLU A 51 -55.57 18.46 -9.01
N VAL A 52 -55.32 17.40 -9.78
CA VAL A 52 -55.17 17.45 -11.25
C VAL A 52 -56.47 17.88 -11.97
N ASP A 53 -57.62 17.41 -11.50
CA ASP A 53 -58.94 17.80 -12.02
C ASP A 53 -59.26 19.28 -11.70
N SER A 54 -58.61 19.88 -10.69
CA SER A 54 -58.74 21.30 -10.35
C SER A 54 -57.79 22.23 -11.11
N GLU A 55 -56.63 21.73 -11.58
CA GLU A 55 -55.74 22.47 -12.49
C GLU A 55 -56.21 22.45 -13.96
N THR A 56 -57.11 21.53 -14.33
CA THR A 56 -57.63 21.39 -15.71
C THR A 56 -59.01 22.03 -15.93
N ALA A 57 -59.49 22.82 -14.96
CA ALA A 57 -60.78 23.49 -14.99
C ALA A 57 -60.82 24.72 -15.93
N ALA A 58 -60.94 24.45 -17.24
CA ALA A 58 -61.50 25.32 -18.29
C ALA A 58 -61.04 26.80 -18.29
N GLU A 59 -59.85 27.07 -18.82
CA GLU A 59 -59.51 28.40 -19.34
C GLU A 59 -60.30 28.71 -20.63
N ASP A 60 -60.78 29.95 -20.76
CA ASP A 60 -61.50 30.46 -21.93
C ASP A 60 -60.62 30.32 -23.20
N PRO A 61 -61.12 29.70 -24.30
CA PRO A 61 -60.36 29.56 -25.55
C PRO A 61 -59.77 30.87 -26.09
N SER A 62 -60.41 32.01 -25.81
CA SER A 62 -59.88 33.33 -26.18
C SER A 62 -58.62 33.71 -25.39
N ALA A 63 -58.58 33.40 -24.09
CA ALA A 63 -57.43 33.71 -23.22
C ALA A 63 -56.22 32.82 -23.56
N ILE A 64 -56.46 31.53 -23.85
CA ILE A 64 -55.42 30.60 -24.31
C ILE A 64 -54.74 31.13 -25.59
N LEU A 65 -55.53 31.63 -26.54
CA LEU A 65 -55.02 32.19 -27.80
C LEU A 65 -54.14 33.43 -27.55
N GLU A 66 -54.54 34.35 -26.68
CA GLU A 66 -53.72 35.51 -26.30
C GLU A 66 -52.39 35.12 -25.65
N LEU A 67 -52.39 34.13 -24.75
CA LEU A 67 -51.17 33.65 -24.09
C LEU A 67 -50.22 32.99 -25.11
N CYS A 68 -50.75 32.21 -26.06
CA CYS A 68 -49.96 31.66 -27.15
C CYS A 68 -49.36 32.77 -28.03
N GLN A 69 -50.13 33.80 -28.41
CA GLN A 69 -49.63 34.95 -29.18
C GLN A 69 -48.52 35.73 -28.43
N LYS A 70 -48.64 35.90 -27.11
CA LYS A 70 -47.61 36.52 -26.26
C LYS A 70 -46.32 35.68 -26.26
N ALA A 71 -46.43 34.36 -26.08
CA ALA A 71 -45.28 33.44 -26.15
C ALA A 71 -44.64 33.40 -27.56
N GLU A 72 -45.42 33.46 -28.63
CA GLU A 72 -44.93 33.61 -30.01
C GLU A 72 -44.15 34.91 -30.23
N ALA A 73 -44.61 36.02 -29.65
CA ALA A 73 -43.91 37.30 -29.73
C ALA A 73 -42.53 37.24 -29.02
N PHE A 74 -42.44 36.57 -27.87
CA PHE A 74 -41.16 36.30 -27.20
C PHE A 74 -40.25 35.38 -28.03
N LYS A 75 -40.79 34.29 -28.61
CA LYS A 75 -40.07 33.42 -29.55
C LYS A 75 -39.45 34.21 -30.71
N LYS A 76 -40.22 35.12 -31.32
CA LYS A 76 -39.76 35.96 -32.43
C LYS A 76 -38.65 36.92 -31.99
N LYS A 77 -38.84 37.65 -30.89
CA LYS A 77 -37.83 38.57 -30.32
C LYS A 77 -36.52 37.84 -30.00
N GLY A 78 -36.57 36.67 -29.37
CA GLY A 78 -35.40 35.85 -29.07
C GLY A 78 -34.65 35.41 -30.34
N ASN A 79 -35.38 34.94 -31.36
CA ASN A 79 -34.81 34.58 -32.66
C ASN A 79 -34.17 35.78 -33.39
N ASP A 80 -34.77 36.97 -33.29
CA ASP A 80 -34.21 38.19 -33.88
C ASP A 80 -32.89 38.59 -33.21
N ARG A 81 -32.78 38.50 -31.87
CA ARG A 81 -31.51 38.74 -31.15
C ARG A 81 -30.41 37.72 -31.47
N LEU A 82 -30.75 36.47 -31.79
CA LEU A 82 -29.75 35.49 -32.20
C LEU A 82 -29.09 35.79 -33.55
N LYS A 83 -29.62 36.71 -34.36
CA LYS A 83 -28.98 37.16 -35.61
C LYS A 83 -27.68 37.93 -35.36
N ASP A 84 -27.58 38.62 -34.23
CA ASP A 84 -26.42 39.46 -33.90
C ASP A 84 -25.16 38.66 -33.56
N ASN A 85 -25.28 37.34 -33.33
CA ASN A 85 -24.19 36.37 -33.09
C ASN A 85 -23.17 36.79 -31.99
N THR A 86 -23.56 37.67 -31.06
CA THR A 86 -22.74 38.08 -29.92
C THR A 86 -23.13 37.31 -28.65
N LYS A 87 -22.17 37.17 -27.71
CA LYS A 87 -22.44 36.53 -26.40
C LYS A 87 -23.39 37.33 -25.51
N SER A 88 -23.50 38.64 -25.69
CA SER A 88 -24.51 39.48 -25.03
C SER A 88 -25.89 39.19 -25.58
N ALA A 89 -26.07 39.25 -26.91
CA ALA A 89 -27.34 38.94 -27.56
C ALA A 89 -27.81 37.50 -27.30
N ALA A 90 -26.87 36.55 -27.15
CA ALA A 90 -27.19 35.19 -26.70
C ALA A 90 -27.76 35.15 -25.26
N ARG A 91 -27.27 35.97 -24.32
CA ARG A 91 -27.87 36.06 -22.98
C ARG A 91 -29.24 36.73 -23.00
N GLU A 92 -29.39 37.83 -23.73
CA GLU A 92 -30.69 38.49 -23.93
C GLU A 92 -31.71 37.52 -24.57
N ALA A 93 -31.29 36.69 -25.53
CA ALA A 93 -32.13 35.65 -26.11
C ALA A 93 -32.50 34.54 -25.10
N LEU A 94 -31.59 34.17 -24.19
CA LEU A 94 -31.86 33.19 -23.12
C LEU A 94 -32.98 33.67 -22.19
N GLU A 95 -32.93 34.94 -21.80
CA GLU A 95 -33.95 35.60 -20.98
C GLU A 95 -35.28 35.65 -21.75
N LEU A 96 -35.28 36.13 -23.00
CA LEU A 96 -36.48 36.21 -23.85
C LEU A 96 -37.17 34.84 -24.05
N PHE A 97 -36.41 33.76 -24.28
CA PHE A 97 -36.99 32.40 -24.36
C PHE A 97 -37.46 31.87 -23.00
N THR A 98 -36.88 32.33 -21.89
CA THR A 98 -37.33 31.95 -20.55
C THR A 98 -38.63 32.66 -20.19
N SER A 99 -38.74 33.97 -20.43
CA SER A 99 -40.00 34.70 -20.28
C SER A 99 -41.10 34.19 -21.21
N GLY A 100 -40.74 33.73 -22.42
CA GLY A 100 -41.69 33.04 -23.31
C GLY A 100 -42.28 31.76 -22.72
N LEU A 101 -41.51 31.02 -21.90
CA LEU A 101 -41.98 29.82 -21.18
C LEU A 101 -42.72 30.18 -19.87
N GLU A 102 -42.39 31.30 -19.24
CA GLU A 102 -43.09 31.81 -18.04
C GLU A 102 -44.52 32.26 -18.32
N VAL A 103 -44.85 32.59 -19.57
CA VAL A 103 -46.24 32.83 -20.03
C VAL A 103 -47.13 31.57 -19.92
N ARG A 104 -46.54 30.36 -19.76
CA ARG A 104 -47.24 29.08 -19.58
C ARG A 104 -48.32 28.81 -20.63
N CYS A 105 -48.05 29.10 -21.90
CA CYS A 105 -49.01 28.81 -22.97
C CYS A 105 -49.29 27.29 -23.09
N SER A 106 -50.56 26.92 -23.15
CA SER A 106 -51.03 25.52 -23.18
C SER A 106 -50.83 24.80 -24.53
N GLU A 107 -50.01 25.33 -25.45
CA GLU A 107 -49.70 24.70 -26.74
C GLU A 107 -48.35 23.93 -26.71
N PRO A 108 -48.36 22.58 -26.76
CA PRO A 108 -47.13 21.78 -26.63
C PRO A 108 -46.08 22.06 -27.71
N LYS A 109 -46.50 22.30 -28.96
CA LYS A 109 -45.59 22.60 -30.08
C LYS A 109 -44.83 23.90 -29.88
N LEU A 110 -45.49 24.93 -29.35
CA LEU A 110 -44.86 26.22 -29.08
C LEU A 110 -43.85 26.11 -27.93
N ASN A 111 -44.22 25.40 -26.86
CA ASN A 111 -43.32 25.08 -25.75
C ASN A 111 -42.11 24.26 -26.22
N ALA A 112 -42.29 23.24 -27.06
CA ALA A 112 -41.21 22.45 -27.63
C ALA A 112 -40.24 23.30 -28.48
N GLN A 113 -40.76 24.25 -29.26
CA GLN A 113 -39.93 25.21 -30.01
C GLN A 113 -39.14 26.13 -29.07
N LEU A 114 -39.76 26.67 -28.02
CA LEU A 114 -39.13 27.53 -27.02
C LEU A 114 -38.02 26.80 -26.27
N TYR A 115 -38.28 25.61 -25.71
CA TYR A 115 -37.28 24.78 -25.04
C TYR A 115 -36.13 24.39 -26.00
N SER A 116 -36.43 23.96 -27.22
CA SER A 116 -35.41 23.59 -28.20
C SER A 116 -34.53 24.78 -28.61
N ASN A 117 -35.09 25.98 -28.74
CA ASN A 117 -34.32 27.20 -29.01
C ASN A 117 -33.53 27.66 -27.79
N ARG A 118 -34.08 27.57 -26.57
CA ARG A 118 -33.33 27.85 -25.33
C ARG A 118 -32.14 26.91 -25.15
N ALA A 119 -32.30 25.62 -25.48
CA ALA A 119 -31.19 24.66 -25.52
C ALA A 119 -30.10 25.05 -26.54
N HIS A 120 -30.47 25.60 -27.70
CA HIS A 120 -29.49 26.11 -28.67
C HIS A 120 -28.68 27.29 -28.12
N VAL A 121 -29.33 28.20 -27.39
CA VAL A 121 -28.64 29.31 -26.71
C VAL A 121 -27.71 28.79 -25.61
N ARG A 122 -28.17 27.84 -24.80
CA ARG A 122 -27.34 27.19 -23.77
C ARG A 122 -26.12 26.48 -24.35
N LEU A 123 -26.27 25.82 -25.51
CA LEU A 123 -25.14 25.27 -26.29
C LEU A 123 -24.12 26.35 -26.70
N LEU A 124 -24.56 27.50 -27.21
CA LEU A 124 -23.68 28.62 -27.56
C LEU A 124 -22.96 29.22 -26.33
N LEU A 125 -23.65 29.25 -25.18
CA LEU A 125 -23.12 29.69 -23.89
C LEU A 125 -22.26 28.63 -23.17
N ARG A 126 -22.13 27.41 -23.72
CA ARG A 126 -21.44 26.24 -23.13
C ARG A 126 -22.07 25.70 -21.82
N GLN A 127 -23.36 25.95 -21.61
CA GLN A 127 -24.17 25.39 -20.53
C GLN A 127 -24.76 24.05 -20.98
N PHE A 128 -23.91 23.02 -21.04
CA PHE A 128 -24.25 21.76 -21.72
C PHE A 128 -25.24 20.89 -20.95
N VAL A 129 -25.23 20.91 -19.61
CA VAL A 129 -26.14 20.08 -18.80
C VAL A 129 -27.56 20.60 -18.95
N GLU A 130 -27.72 21.89 -18.75
CA GLU A 130 -28.97 22.63 -18.85
C GLU A 130 -29.51 22.65 -20.28
N ALA A 131 -28.64 22.48 -21.29
CA ALA A 131 -29.06 22.27 -22.68
C ALA A 131 -29.65 20.86 -22.92
N VAL A 132 -29.11 19.81 -22.28
CA VAL A 132 -29.70 18.45 -22.37
C VAL A 132 -31.08 18.42 -21.73
N ASP A 133 -31.26 19.05 -20.57
CA ASP A 133 -32.55 19.06 -19.87
C ASP A 133 -33.62 19.87 -20.63
N ASP A 134 -33.25 21.01 -21.24
CA ASP A 134 -34.16 21.71 -22.15
C ASP A 134 -34.49 20.87 -23.40
N CYS A 135 -33.54 20.11 -23.95
CA CYS A 135 -33.84 19.22 -25.08
C CYS A 135 -34.77 18.06 -24.68
N ARG A 136 -34.63 17.49 -23.49
CA ARG A 136 -35.54 16.46 -22.96
C ARG A 136 -36.97 16.99 -22.87
N ARG A 137 -37.16 18.16 -22.25
CA ARG A 137 -38.47 18.83 -22.20
C ARG A 137 -39.02 19.17 -23.58
N ALA A 138 -38.16 19.56 -24.53
CA ALA A 138 -38.60 19.79 -25.91
C ALA A 138 -39.07 18.49 -26.61
N ILE A 139 -38.44 17.35 -26.32
CA ILE A 139 -38.79 16.02 -26.86
C ILE A 139 -40.08 15.48 -26.22
N GLU A 140 -40.26 15.69 -24.91
CA GLU A 140 -41.50 15.35 -24.18
C GLU A 140 -42.72 16.09 -24.77
N GLN A 141 -42.55 17.36 -25.15
CA GLN A 141 -43.61 18.22 -25.68
C GLN A 141 -43.85 18.04 -27.20
N ASP A 142 -42.80 17.78 -27.99
CA ASP A 142 -42.92 17.39 -29.40
C ASP A 142 -41.86 16.35 -29.79
N PRO A 143 -42.22 15.05 -29.77
CA PRO A 143 -41.33 13.96 -30.20
C PRO A 143 -40.91 14.04 -31.68
N LYS A 144 -41.51 14.90 -32.51
CA LYS A 144 -41.10 15.09 -33.92
C LYS A 144 -40.04 16.18 -34.09
N ASN A 145 -39.60 16.83 -33.00
CA ASN A 145 -38.61 17.91 -33.05
C ASN A 145 -37.18 17.38 -33.22
N ILE A 146 -36.81 17.00 -34.45
CA ILE A 146 -35.47 16.48 -34.85
C ILE A 146 -34.33 17.38 -34.31
N LYS A 147 -34.52 18.70 -34.30
CA LYS A 147 -33.52 19.66 -33.81
C LYS A 147 -33.23 19.49 -32.32
N ALA A 148 -34.21 19.09 -31.50
CA ALA A 148 -33.99 18.83 -30.08
C ALA A 148 -33.08 17.59 -29.88
N TYR A 149 -33.30 16.51 -30.63
CA TYR A 149 -32.42 15.32 -30.60
C TYR A 149 -30.98 15.64 -31.00
N TRP A 150 -30.79 16.42 -32.08
CA TRP A 150 -29.45 16.82 -32.52
C TRP A 150 -28.74 17.71 -31.48
N ARG A 151 -29.48 18.66 -30.88
CA ARG A 151 -28.98 19.54 -29.81
C ARG A 151 -28.61 18.73 -28.55
N ALA A 152 -29.42 17.75 -28.15
CA ALA A 152 -29.14 16.83 -27.04
C ALA A 152 -27.90 15.96 -27.30
N GLY A 153 -27.81 15.36 -28.50
CA GLY A 153 -26.64 14.56 -28.91
C GLY A 153 -25.35 15.38 -28.86
N ARG A 154 -25.39 16.62 -29.35
CA ARG A 154 -24.22 17.51 -29.38
C ARG A 154 -23.83 18.03 -27.99
N ALA A 155 -24.81 18.33 -27.13
CA ALA A 155 -24.55 18.64 -25.73
C ALA A 155 -23.89 17.45 -25.00
N SER A 156 -24.41 16.23 -25.22
CA SER A 156 -23.89 14.99 -24.65
C SER A 156 -22.45 14.69 -25.12
N LEU A 157 -22.13 14.96 -26.39
CA LEU A 157 -20.78 14.84 -26.95
C LEU A 157 -19.77 15.82 -26.29
N HIS A 158 -20.21 17.03 -25.94
CA HIS A 158 -19.42 18.00 -25.18
C HIS A 158 -19.26 17.64 -23.69
N LEU A 159 -20.20 16.88 -23.12
CA LEU A 159 -20.14 16.35 -21.75
C LEU A 159 -19.40 15.01 -21.63
N ASP A 160 -18.81 14.49 -22.72
CA ASP A 160 -18.22 13.14 -22.81
C ASP A 160 -19.20 11.97 -22.55
N LEU A 161 -20.50 12.25 -22.39
CA LEU A 161 -21.59 11.29 -22.25
C LEU A 161 -21.98 10.68 -23.61
N CYS A 162 -20.99 10.10 -24.29
CA CYS A 162 -21.09 9.67 -25.68
C CYS A 162 -22.19 8.62 -25.92
N ARG A 163 -22.46 7.75 -24.93
CA ARG A 163 -23.53 6.75 -25.00
C ARG A 163 -24.91 7.41 -25.07
N ASN A 164 -25.22 8.30 -24.13
CA ASN A 164 -26.45 9.10 -24.15
C ASN A 164 -26.57 9.90 -25.46
N GLY A 165 -25.44 10.39 -25.99
CA GLY A 165 -25.38 11.06 -27.29
C GLY A 165 -25.82 10.17 -28.45
N ILE A 166 -25.39 8.91 -28.48
CA ILE A 166 -25.86 7.88 -29.45
C ILE A 166 -27.35 7.62 -29.25
N ASP A 167 -27.80 7.38 -28.01
CA ASP A 167 -29.20 7.07 -27.69
C ASP A 167 -30.14 8.18 -28.18
N PHE A 168 -29.77 9.46 -27.99
CA PHE A 168 -30.51 10.60 -28.53
C PHE A 168 -30.50 10.67 -30.06
N CYS A 169 -29.37 10.35 -30.71
CA CYS A 169 -29.30 10.35 -32.18
C CYS A 169 -30.13 9.21 -32.78
N GLU A 170 -30.11 8.02 -32.18
CA GLU A 170 -30.95 6.88 -32.61
C GLU A 170 -32.43 7.16 -32.38
N ALA A 171 -32.80 7.79 -31.26
CA ALA A 171 -34.18 8.22 -31.02
C ALA A 171 -34.65 9.25 -32.06
N GLY A 172 -33.79 10.19 -32.46
CA GLY A 172 -34.07 11.14 -33.54
C GLY A 172 -34.18 10.46 -34.91
N LEU A 173 -33.30 9.50 -35.23
CA LEU A 173 -33.34 8.75 -36.49
C LEU A 173 -34.56 7.85 -36.61
N LYS A 174 -35.14 7.36 -35.51
CA LYS A 174 -36.46 6.68 -35.53
C LYS A 174 -37.59 7.60 -36.00
N GLN A 175 -37.50 8.90 -35.75
CA GLN A 175 -38.47 9.90 -36.20
C GLN A 175 -38.16 10.41 -37.62
N ALA A 176 -36.88 10.47 -37.99
CA ALA A 176 -36.42 10.93 -39.30
C ALA A 176 -35.29 10.02 -39.86
N PRO A 177 -35.62 8.88 -40.52
CA PRO A 177 -34.64 7.85 -40.91
C PRO A 177 -33.58 8.25 -41.94
N GLY A 178 -33.63 9.48 -42.49
CA GLY A 178 -32.71 9.98 -43.51
C GLY A 178 -31.92 11.24 -43.11
N ASP A 179 -31.93 11.65 -41.84
CA ASP A 179 -31.23 12.86 -41.41
C ASP A 179 -29.70 12.65 -41.37
N SER A 180 -28.99 13.28 -42.31
CA SER A 180 -27.53 13.09 -42.46
C SER A 180 -26.72 13.65 -41.29
N ASP A 181 -27.26 14.64 -40.55
CA ASP A 181 -26.53 15.32 -39.49
C ASP A 181 -26.65 14.60 -38.16
N LEU A 182 -27.77 13.92 -37.91
CA LEU A 182 -27.91 12.93 -36.83
C LEU A 182 -27.03 11.70 -37.06
N MET A 183 -26.91 11.20 -38.30
CA MET A 183 -26.00 10.08 -38.61
C MET A 183 -24.54 10.44 -38.32
N LYS A 184 -24.04 11.56 -38.86
CA LYS A 184 -22.67 12.05 -38.58
C LYS A 184 -22.42 12.28 -37.09
N LEU A 185 -23.41 12.80 -36.36
CA LEU A 185 -23.29 13.05 -34.93
C LEU A 185 -23.25 11.76 -34.10
N ARG A 186 -24.09 10.77 -34.44
CA ARG A 186 -24.04 9.42 -33.87
C ARG A 186 -22.66 8.80 -34.08
N ASP A 187 -22.14 8.89 -35.30
CA ASP A 187 -20.86 8.27 -35.67
C ASP A 187 -19.68 8.94 -34.95
N SER A 188 -19.71 10.27 -34.80
CA SER A 188 -18.73 11.01 -33.98
C SER A 188 -18.82 10.66 -32.48
N CYS A 189 -20.02 10.44 -31.93
CA CYS A 189 -20.19 9.92 -30.57
C CYS A 189 -19.66 8.48 -30.45
N ALA A 190 -19.89 7.63 -31.45
CA ALA A 190 -19.43 6.24 -31.47
C ALA A 190 -17.90 6.13 -31.57
N GLU A 191 -17.26 6.92 -32.43
CA GLU A 191 -15.80 7.03 -32.55
C GLU A 191 -15.19 7.48 -31.21
N LYS A 192 -15.73 8.54 -30.60
CA LYS A 192 -15.25 9.05 -29.30
C LYS A 192 -15.45 8.01 -28.19
N LEU A 193 -16.56 7.27 -28.20
CA LEU A 193 -16.83 6.17 -27.26
C LEU A 193 -15.87 5.00 -27.47
N ALA A 194 -15.58 4.60 -28.71
CA ALA A 194 -14.60 3.57 -29.03
C ALA A 194 -13.20 3.98 -28.54
N GLY A 195 -12.78 5.23 -28.79
CA GLY A 195 -11.52 5.77 -28.27
C GLY A 195 -11.48 5.91 -26.74
N GLN A 196 -12.61 6.06 -26.05
CA GLN A 196 -12.68 5.95 -24.58
C GLN A 196 -12.58 4.49 -24.11
N GLN A 197 -13.22 3.54 -24.81
CA GLN A 197 -13.19 2.12 -24.49
C GLN A 197 -11.82 1.50 -24.74
N GLN A 198 -11.15 1.83 -25.85
CA GLN A 198 -9.79 1.42 -26.16
C GLN A 198 -8.82 1.89 -25.07
N ARG A 199 -8.83 3.18 -24.72
CA ARG A 199 -8.00 3.70 -23.61
C ARG A 199 -8.30 3.04 -22.27
N ARG A 200 -9.55 2.64 -22.00
CA ARG A 200 -9.93 1.84 -20.82
C ARG A 200 -9.44 0.38 -20.91
N ALA A 201 -9.38 -0.20 -22.11
CA ALA A 201 -8.88 -1.55 -22.34
C ALA A 201 -7.34 -1.60 -22.25
N GLU A 202 -6.64 -0.63 -22.83
CA GLU A 202 -5.18 -0.42 -22.69
C GLU A 202 -4.79 -0.17 -21.22
N ALA A 203 -5.56 0.66 -20.50
CA ALA A 203 -5.38 0.84 -19.06
C ALA A 203 -5.72 -0.43 -18.25
N ARG A 204 -6.50 -1.37 -18.80
CA ARG A 204 -6.84 -2.65 -18.16
C ARG A 204 -5.82 -3.73 -18.45
N THR A 205 -5.24 -3.79 -19.64
CA THR A 205 -4.13 -4.69 -19.98
C THR A 205 -2.84 -4.24 -19.29
N SER A 206 -2.57 -2.93 -19.25
CA SER A 206 -1.52 -2.33 -18.42
C SER A 206 -1.68 -2.66 -16.93
N ALA A 207 -2.91 -2.61 -16.40
CA ALA A 207 -3.21 -2.98 -15.01
C ALA A 207 -3.30 -4.49 -14.74
N ASN A 208 -3.17 -5.33 -15.77
CA ASN A 208 -3.13 -6.79 -15.68
C ASN A 208 -1.71 -7.35 -15.93
N ARG A 209 -0.70 -6.51 -16.15
CA ARG A 209 0.68 -6.89 -15.83
C ARG A 209 0.77 -6.87 -14.30
N ASP A 210 0.93 -8.04 -13.71
CA ASP A 210 1.18 -8.14 -12.28
C ASP A 210 2.45 -7.36 -11.91
N PHE A 211 2.43 -6.69 -10.76
CA PHE A 211 3.58 -5.95 -10.26
C PHE A 211 4.69 -6.95 -9.93
N ASN A 212 5.67 -7.06 -10.82
CA ASN A 212 6.87 -7.85 -10.59
C ASN A 212 7.81 -7.05 -9.67
N ALA A 213 7.89 -7.46 -8.41
CA ALA A 213 8.75 -6.81 -7.42
C ALA A 213 10.23 -6.85 -7.83
N ASP A 214 10.64 -7.89 -8.57
CA ASP A 214 12.01 -8.09 -9.02
C ASP A 214 12.40 -7.09 -10.11
N GLU A 215 11.47 -6.73 -11.02
CA GLU A 215 11.68 -5.69 -12.03
C GLU A 215 11.82 -4.30 -11.38
N ALA A 216 10.98 -4.00 -10.38
CA ALA A 216 11.07 -2.74 -9.64
C ALA A 216 12.38 -2.63 -8.84
N MET A 217 12.85 -3.75 -8.25
CA MET A 217 14.14 -3.86 -7.57
C MET A 217 15.32 -3.67 -8.55
N ALA A 218 15.28 -4.30 -9.73
CA ALA A 218 16.31 -4.17 -10.74
C ALA A 218 16.45 -2.74 -11.29
N VAL A 219 15.33 -2.02 -11.47
CA VAL A 219 15.36 -0.59 -11.84
C VAL A 219 15.86 0.28 -10.69
N GLN A 220 15.51 -0.03 -9.43
CA GLN A 220 16.07 0.65 -8.26
C GLN A 220 17.60 0.45 -8.14
N GLU A 221 18.11 -0.75 -8.43
CA GLU A 221 19.54 -1.05 -8.45
C GLU A 221 20.27 -0.27 -9.57
N LYS A 222 19.68 -0.22 -10.77
CA LYS A 222 20.15 0.59 -11.91
C LYS A 222 20.22 2.08 -11.56
N VAL A 223 19.21 2.62 -10.86
CA VAL A 223 19.21 4.01 -10.37
C VAL A 223 20.36 4.25 -9.38
N SER A 224 20.60 3.35 -8.42
CA SER A 224 21.74 3.48 -7.49
C SER A 224 23.09 3.42 -8.20
N GLY A 225 23.28 2.50 -9.16
CA GLY A 225 24.53 2.39 -9.93
C GLY A 225 24.82 3.63 -10.78
N LEU A 226 23.80 4.19 -11.44
CA LEU A 226 23.94 5.46 -12.19
C LEU A 226 24.23 6.64 -11.26
N SER A 227 23.60 6.68 -10.08
CA SER A 227 23.86 7.73 -9.08
C SER A 227 25.29 7.66 -8.53
N GLU A 228 25.86 6.46 -8.35
CA GLU A 228 27.24 6.30 -7.92
C GLU A 228 28.23 6.71 -9.02
N GLN A 229 28.00 6.31 -10.27
CA GLN A 229 28.82 6.73 -11.41
C GLN A 229 28.84 8.26 -11.57
N LEU A 230 27.67 8.90 -11.45
CA LEU A 230 27.53 10.35 -11.51
C LEU A 230 28.27 11.04 -10.35
N SER A 231 28.15 10.53 -9.12
CA SER A 231 28.89 11.07 -7.96
C SER A 231 30.41 10.97 -8.14
N ARG A 232 30.92 9.82 -8.58
CA ARG A 232 32.36 9.62 -8.90
C ARG A 232 32.85 10.60 -9.97
N LEU A 233 32.05 10.82 -11.03
CA LEU A 233 32.39 11.73 -12.12
C LEU A 233 32.37 13.20 -11.68
N GLN A 234 31.36 13.62 -10.91
CA GLN A 234 31.26 14.97 -10.35
C GLN A 234 32.40 15.28 -9.37
N ALA A 235 32.79 14.31 -8.53
CA ALA A 235 33.93 14.46 -7.62
C ALA A 235 35.25 14.67 -8.40
N SER A 236 35.45 13.93 -9.49
CA SER A 236 36.61 14.07 -10.37
C SER A 236 36.60 15.42 -11.11
N PHE A 237 35.45 15.84 -11.66
CA PHE A 237 35.26 17.15 -12.29
C PHE A 237 35.58 18.30 -11.33
N ALA A 238 35.03 18.26 -10.11
CA ALA A 238 35.31 19.26 -9.07
C ALA A 238 36.80 19.27 -8.65
N SER A 239 37.48 18.13 -8.68
CA SER A 239 38.92 18.04 -8.44
C SER A 239 39.73 18.73 -9.54
N LYS A 240 39.44 18.43 -10.82
CA LYS A 240 40.07 19.06 -11.98
C LYS A 240 39.79 20.57 -12.06
N GLN A 241 38.57 21.00 -11.74
CA GLN A 241 38.20 22.41 -11.68
C GLN A 241 38.97 23.18 -10.58
N ARG A 242 39.13 22.59 -9.39
CA ARG A 242 40.00 23.14 -8.34
C ARG A 242 41.46 23.19 -8.76
N GLN A 243 41.95 22.16 -9.47
CA GLN A 243 43.32 22.15 -10.00
C GLN A 243 43.55 23.27 -11.02
N ARG A 244 42.60 23.50 -11.93
CA ARG A 244 42.63 24.61 -12.90
C ARG A 244 42.72 25.98 -12.21
N VAL A 245 41.80 26.26 -11.28
CA VAL A 245 41.78 27.54 -10.54
C VAL A 245 43.07 27.74 -9.75
N ARG A 246 43.62 26.68 -9.14
CA ARG A 246 44.91 26.77 -8.45
C ARG A 246 46.06 27.08 -9.41
N LEU A 247 46.11 26.45 -10.59
CA LEU A 247 47.13 26.71 -11.61
C LEU A 247 47.04 28.15 -12.13
N GLU A 248 45.84 28.65 -12.40
CA GLU A 248 45.57 30.02 -12.86
C GLU A 248 46.05 31.07 -11.85
N LEU A 249 45.70 30.92 -10.56
CA LEU A 249 46.18 31.79 -9.48
C LEU A 249 47.71 31.72 -9.30
N THR A 250 48.28 30.52 -9.44
CA THR A 250 49.74 30.33 -9.37
C THR A 250 50.43 31.02 -10.55
N GLN A 251 49.86 30.92 -11.76
CA GLN A 251 50.38 31.55 -12.97
C GLN A 251 50.36 33.08 -12.86
N GLN A 252 49.26 33.66 -12.36
CA GLN A 252 49.17 35.10 -12.08
C GLN A 252 50.26 35.54 -11.08
N THR A 253 50.46 34.77 -10.01
CA THR A 253 51.51 35.04 -9.00
C THR A 253 52.90 34.99 -9.62
N VAL A 254 53.23 33.94 -10.39
CA VAL A 254 54.52 33.80 -11.09
C VAL A 254 54.74 34.90 -12.14
N THR A 255 53.70 35.31 -12.86
CA THR A 255 53.80 36.37 -13.87
C THR A 255 54.08 37.73 -13.23
N SER A 256 53.64 37.93 -11.96
CA SER A 256 53.90 39.15 -11.21
C SER A 256 55.33 39.27 -10.65
N THR A 257 56.15 38.20 -10.69
CA THR A 257 57.54 38.26 -10.22
C THR A 257 58.51 38.81 -11.28
N PRO A 258 59.58 39.53 -10.89
CA PRO A 258 60.57 40.08 -11.82
C PRO A 258 61.18 39.02 -12.75
N GLU A 259 61.54 39.40 -13.97
CA GLU A 259 61.88 38.44 -15.05
C GLU A 259 63.14 37.63 -14.78
N ASP A 260 64.09 38.19 -14.04
CA ASP A 260 65.38 37.59 -13.64
C ASP A 260 65.28 36.68 -12.39
N THR A 261 64.04 36.32 -11.98
CA THR A 261 63.80 35.52 -10.77
C THR A 261 63.73 34.02 -11.12
N ASN A 262 64.74 33.26 -10.69
CA ASN A 262 64.69 31.79 -10.77
C ASN A 262 63.72 31.19 -9.74
N LEU A 263 63.04 30.12 -10.12
CA LEU A 263 61.95 29.51 -9.36
C LEU A 263 62.22 28.03 -9.07
N TYR A 264 61.63 27.53 -7.98
CA TYR A 264 61.73 26.13 -7.56
C TYR A 264 60.52 25.32 -8.04
N ARG A 265 60.74 24.41 -8.98
CA ARG A 265 59.75 23.43 -9.47
C ARG A 265 59.75 22.21 -8.54
N GLY A 266 58.59 21.88 -7.96
CA GLY A 266 58.42 20.65 -7.19
C GLY A 266 58.35 19.41 -8.07
N VAL A 267 59.23 18.43 -7.85
CA VAL A 267 59.25 17.13 -8.53
C VAL A 267 59.29 16.02 -7.48
N GLY A 268 58.14 15.38 -7.24
CA GLY A 268 58.00 14.37 -6.19
C GLY A 268 58.20 14.95 -4.79
N ARG A 269 59.31 14.59 -4.12
CA ARG A 269 59.71 15.14 -2.81
C ARG A 269 60.87 16.15 -2.90
N CYS A 270 61.30 16.50 -4.10
CA CYS A 270 62.46 17.36 -4.35
C CYS A 270 62.02 18.67 -5.04
N PHE A 271 62.89 19.67 -4.99
CA PHE A 271 62.70 20.95 -5.70
C PHE A 271 63.87 21.18 -6.65
N LEU A 272 63.58 21.50 -7.90
CA LEU A 272 64.56 21.85 -8.92
C LEU A 272 64.52 23.35 -9.16
N LEU A 273 65.65 24.05 -8.99
CA LEU A 273 65.79 25.44 -9.37
C LEU A 273 65.89 25.53 -10.90
N GLY A 274 65.13 26.45 -11.52
CA GLY A 274 65.19 26.70 -12.94
C GLY A 274 64.56 28.03 -13.34
N ASP A 275 64.68 28.34 -14.63
CA ASP A 275 64.22 29.60 -15.20
C ASP A 275 62.68 29.72 -15.15
N ARG A 276 62.16 30.95 -15.13
CA ARG A 276 60.72 31.24 -15.06
C ARG A 276 59.93 30.67 -16.25
N GLN A 277 60.50 30.71 -17.46
CA GLN A 277 59.75 30.46 -18.70
C GLN A 277 59.32 28.98 -18.90
N PRO A 278 60.21 27.97 -18.74
CA PRO A 278 59.80 26.56 -18.89
C PRO A 278 58.71 26.12 -17.89
N ILE A 279 58.68 26.74 -16.70
CA ILE A 279 57.66 26.49 -15.68
C ILE A 279 56.31 27.07 -16.12
N LEU A 280 56.29 28.28 -16.69
CA LEU A 280 55.08 28.87 -17.26
C LEU A 280 54.54 28.07 -18.45
N ASP A 281 55.42 27.55 -19.32
CA ASP A 281 55.03 26.74 -20.47
C ASP A 281 54.45 25.38 -20.04
N GLU A 282 55.04 24.71 -19.05
CA GLU A 282 54.47 23.48 -18.45
C GLU A 282 53.11 23.76 -17.79
N MET A 283 53.00 24.82 -16.98
CA MET A 283 51.74 25.19 -16.34
C MET A 283 50.65 25.44 -17.38
N LYS A 284 50.96 26.16 -18.46
CA LYS A 284 50.05 26.40 -19.58
C LYS A 284 49.64 25.10 -20.26
N GLN A 285 50.59 24.20 -20.57
CA GLN A 285 50.29 22.88 -21.15
C GLN A 285 49.35 22.05 -20.25
N THR A 286 49.51 22.10 -18.93
CA THR A 286 48.59 21.44 -17.99
C THR A 286 47.22 22.11 -17.89
N MET A 287 47.14 23.44 -18.06
CA MET A 287 45.87 24.16 -18.11
C MET A 287 45.10 23.85 -19.40
N ASP A 288 45.77 23.90 -20.56
CA ASP A 288 45.17 23.55 -21.86
C ASP A 288 44.63 22.10 -21.85
N SER A 289 45.39 21.16 -21.26
CA SER A 289 44.95 19.77 -21.07
C SER A 289 43.70 19.64 -20.19
N ILE A 290 43.60 20.42 -19.10
CA ILE A 290 42.42 20.39 -18.21
C ILE A 290 41.21 21.07 -18.88
N ASP A 291 41.41 22.17 -19.59
CA ASP A 291 40.35 22.89 -20.31
C ASP A 291 39.81 22.08 -21.51
N GLU A 292 40.58 21.13 -22.03
CA GLU A 292 40.10 20.09 -22.95
C GLU A 292 39.28 18.97 -22.28
N GLU A 293 39.62 18.59 -21.04
CA GLU A 293 38.95 17.49 -20.32
C GLU A 293 37.63 17.92 -19.68
N LEU A 294 37.57 19.12 -19.08
CA LEU A 294 36.39 19.63 -18.36
C LEU A 294 35.10 19.58 -19.20
N PRO A 295 35.06 20.01 -20.48
CA PRO A 295 33.83 19.94 -21.29
C PRO A 295 33.43 18.50 -21.63
N LYS A 296 34.40 17.58 -21.77
CA LYS A 296 34.15 16.16 -22.05
C LYS A 296 33.51 15.50 -20.82
N MET A 297 34.05 15.77 -19.62
CA MET A 297 33.49 15.31 -18.34
C MET A 297 32.12 15.91 -18.03
N GLN A 298 31.90 17.19 -18.32
CA GLN A 298 30.62 17.86 -18.11
C GLN A 298 29.51 17.27 -18.99
N LYS A 299 29.78 17.01 -20.27
CA LYS A 299 28.84 16.32 -21.18
C LYS A 299 28.52 14.91 -20.70
N ALA A 300 29.53 14.14 -20.27
CA ALA A 300 29.33 12.80 -19.72
C ALA A 300 28.49 12.81 -18.43
N SER A 301 28.65 13.84 -17.57
CA SER A 301 27.80 14.01 -16.38
C SER A 301 26.35 14.28 -16.75
N GLN A 302 26.09 15.17 -17.72
CA GLN A 302 24.73 15.48 -18.19
C GLN A 302 24.05 14.28 -18.85
N GLU A 303 24.81 13.43 -19.55
CA GLU A 303 24.27 12.20 -20.13
C GLU A 303 23.92 11.15 -19.06
N LEU A 304 24.79 10.95 -18.06
CA LEU A 304 24.50 10.07 -16.92
C LEU A 304 23.32 10.56 -16.09
N GLU A 305 23.21 11.88 -15.87
CA GLU A 305 22.10 12.52 -15.15
C GLU A 305 20.78 12.27 -15.86
N LYS A 306 20.73 12.49 -17.19
CA LYS A 306 19.55 12.16 -18.00
C LYS A 306 19.17 10.67 -17.93
N ARG A 307 20.15 9.76 -18.06
CA ARG A 307 19.92 8.30 -17.96
C ARG A 307 19.40 7.90 -16.57
N LYS A 308 19.84 8.58 -15.51
CA LYS A 308 19.36 8.40 -14.14
C LYS A 308 17.91 8.89 -14.00
N ASP A 309 17.59 10.09 -14.51
CA ASP A 309 16.24 10.65 -14.45
C ASP A 309 15.22 9.82 -15.24
N ASP A 310 15.61 9.29 -16.40
CA ASP A 310 14.79 8.36 -17.18
C ASP A 310 14.48 7.07 -16.37
N ALA A 311 15.48 6.47 -15.70
CA ALA A 311 15.29 5.29 -14.85
C ALA A 311 14.51 5.59 -13.55
N GLU A 312 14.70 6.76 -12.94
CA GLU A 312 13.87 7.20 -11.81
C GLU A 312 12.41 7.40 -12.21
N LYS A 313 12.16 7.89 -13.43
CA LYS A 313 10.81 8.05 -13.97
C LYS A 313 10.14 6.69 -14.19
N GLU A 314 10.84 5.72 -14.80
CA GLU A 314 10.38 4.32 -14.92
C GLU A 314 9.96 3.76 -13.55
N LEU A 315 10.80 3.94 -12.52
CA LEU A 315 10.52 3.48 -11.15
C LEU A 315 9.30 4.18 -10.53
N ARG A 316 9.17 5.50 -10.68
CA ARG A 316 8.01 6.27 -10.18
C ARG A 316 6.71 5.83 -10.85
N GLU A 317 6.74 5.53 -12.15
CA GLU A 317 5.58 5.03 -12.89
C GLU A 317 5.16 3.63 -12.42
N MET A 318 6.12 2.72 -12.17
CA MET A 318 5.85 1.40 -11.56
C MET A 318 5.26 1.50 -10.14
N ILE A 319 5.81 2.37 -9.28
CA ILE A 319 5.28 2.58 -7.92
C ILE A 319 3.87 3.18 -7.97
N ALA A 320 3.61 4.13 -8.86
CA ALA A 320 2.29 4.72 -9.05
C ALA A 320 1.27 3.70 -9.58
N ALA A 321 1.69 2.73 -10.41
CA ALA A 321 0.85 1.61 -10.82
C ALA A 321 0.50 0.69 -9.64
N PHE A 322 1.49 0.32 -8.82
CA PHE A 322 1.29 -0.47 -7.60
C PHE A 322 0.31 0.20 -6.62
N GLN A 323 0.48 1.50 -6.34
CA GLN A 323 -0.43 2.25 -5.46
C GLN A 323 -1.88 2.24 -5.97
N LYS A 324 -2.07 2.42 -7.30
CA LYS A 324 -3.39 2.32 -7.94
C LYS A 324 -3.98 0.91 -7.87
N GLN A 325 -3.15 -0.14 -7.90
CA GLN A 325 -3.58 -1.53 -7.74
C GLN A 325 -3.98 -1.85 -6.29
N ALA A 326 -3.20 -1.39 -5.31
CA ALA A 326 -3.49 -1.53 -3.88
C ALA A 326 -4.81 -0.83 -3.49
N LEU A 327 -5.02 0.41 -3.94
CA LEU A 327 -6.27 1.15 -3.76
C LEU A 327 -7.49 0.39 -4.33
N ARG A 328 -7.33 -0.37 -5.42
CA ARG A 328 -8.40 -1.20 -5.99
C ARG A 328 -8.67 -2.49 -5.21
N ARG A 329 -7.66 -3.10 -4.59
CA ARG A 329 -7.86 -4.22 -3.65
C ARG A 329 -8.64 -3.76 -2.41
N CYS A 330 -8.25 -2.65 -1.78
CA CYS A 330 -9.01 -2.06 -0.66
C CYS A 330 -10.41 -1.57 -1.07
N GLY A 331 -10.57 -1.04 -2.28
CA GLY A 331 -11.88 -0.61 -2.79
C GLY A 331 -12.91 -1.75 -2.88
N ARG A 332 -12.48 -3.00 -3.13
CA ARG A 332 -13.39 -4.16 -3.17
C ARG A 332 -13.86 -4.60 -1.78
N THR A 333 -13.04 -4.50 -0.75
CA THR A 333 -13.47 -4.75 0.64
C THR A 333 -14.34 -3.59 1.15
N PHE A 334 -13.98 -2.34 0.84
CA PHE A 334 -14.76 -1.16 1.24
C PHE A 334 -16.16 -1.12 0.61
N CYS A 335 -16.31 -1.56 -0.65
CA CYS A 335 -17.62 -1.58 -1.33
C CYS A 335 -18.62 -2.61 -0.75
N ARG A 336 -18.15 -3.61 0.02
CA ARG A 336 -19.03 -4.48 0.83
C ARG A 336 -19.52 -3.81 2.12
N TYR A 337 -18.74 -2.89 2.68
CA TYR A 337 -19.08 -2.15 3.90
C TYR A 337 -19.98 -0.93 3.61
N SER A 338 -19.71 -0.19 2.52
CA SER A 338 -20.45 1.05 2.20
C SER A 338 -21.95 0.85 2.01
N ARG A 339 -22.39 -0.30 1.49
CA ARG A 339 -23.82 -0.61 1.29
C ARG A 339 -24.62 -0.74 2.59
N MET A 340 -23.97 -0.81 3.75
CA MET A 340 -24.65 -0.79 5.06
C MET A 340 -24.67 0.61 5.70
N THR A 341 -24.04 1.61 5.08
CA THR A 341 -23.87 2.97 5.66
C THR A 341 -24.40 4.10 4.77
N ASP A 342 -25.00 3.81 3.61
CA ASP A 342 -25.54 4.83 2.69
C ASP A 342 -26.86 5.47 3.18
N ALA A 343 -27.29 5.20 4.42
CA ALA A 343 -28.38 5.89 5.11
C ALA A 343 -27.85 7.09 5.92
N GLY A 344 -27.48 8.16 5.23
CA GLY A 344 -27.28 9.49 5.81
C GLY A 344 -25.82 9.93 5.97
N LYS A 345 -25.33 10.69 4.98
CA LYS A 345 -24.60 11.97 5.21
C LYS A 345 -24.50 12.78 3.92
N GLU A 346 -24.45 14.10 4.11
CA GLU A 346 -24.59 15.09 3.04
C GLU A 346 -23.35 15.20 2.14
N ARG A 347 -23.59 15.70 0.92
CA ARG A 347 -22.60 15.89 -0.14
C ARG A 347 -21.66 17.04 0.20
N ILE A 348 -20.41 16.73 0.58
CA ILE A 348 -19.35 17.74 0.76
C ILE A 348 -18.84 18.20 -0.62
N GLU A 349 -18.99 19.49 -0.93
CA GLU A 349 -18.43 20.09 -2.15
C GLU A 349 -16.94 20.49 -1.99
N PRO A 350 -16.15 20.50 -3.09
CA PRO A 350 -14.76 20.97 -3.04
C PRO A 350 -14.67 22.49 -2.84
N ARG A 351 -13.88 22.90 -1.84
CA ARG A 351 -13.72 24.29 -1.42
C ARG A 351 -12.89 25.12 -2.42
N ALA A 352 -13.56 25.96 -3.21
CA ALA A 352 -12.95 26.91 -4.14
C ALA A 352 -13.40 28.36 -3.84
N GLU A 353 -13.10 28.85 -2.63
CA GLU A 353 -13.64 30.13 -2.12
C GLU A 353 -12.71 31.33 -2.35
N GLY A 354 -11.41 31.14 -2.58
CA GLY A 354 -10.43 32.23 -2.71
C GLY A 354 -10.68 33.20 -3.88
N THR A 355 -11.20 32.71 -5.01
CA THR A 355 -11.48 33.54 -6.21
C THR A 355 -12.95 33.93 -6.37
N ARG A 356 -13.88 33.26 -5.69
CA ARG A 356 -15.32 33.58 -5.75
C ARG A 356 -15.67 34.87 -5.00
N VAL A 357 -14.97 35.21 -3.92
CA VAL A 357 -15.28 36.40 -3.09
C VAL A 357 -15.05 37.72 -3.85
N MET A 358 -14.00 37.83 -4.68
CA MET A 358 -13.81 39.01 -5.55
C MET A 358 -14.85 39.13 -6.67
N GLN A 359 -15.42 38.02 -7.15
CA GLN A 359 -16.48 38.05 -8.16
C GLN A 359 -17.84 38.37 -7.53
N ARG A 360 -18.13 37.86 -6.34
CA ARG A 360 -19.35 38.20 -5.58
C ARG A 360 -19.38 39.68 -5.21
N GLY A 361 -18.28 40.22 -4.68
CA GLY A 361 -18.12 41.66 -4.46
C GLY A 361 -18.16 42.54 -5.72
N ARG A 362 -18.16 41.96 -6.93
CA ARG A 362 -18.37 42.65 -8.21
C ARG A 362 -19.78 42.48 -8.77
N LEU A 363 -20.50 41.43 -8.39
CA LEU A 363 -21.91 41.18 -8.73
C LEU A 363 -22.84 41.94 -7.77
N ASP A 364 -22.56 41.87 -6.47
CA ASP A 364 -23.28 42.61 -5.42
C ASP A 364 -23.20 44.14 -5.62
N ALA A 365 -22.15 44.62 -6.32
CA ALA A 365 -21.96 46.01 -6.71
C ALA A 365 -22.78 46.46 -7.94
N VAL A 366 -23.35 45.51 -8.70
CA VAL A 366 -24.15 45.78 -9.91
C VAL A 366 -25.65 45.68 -9.61
N GLU A 367 -26.08 44.77 -8.74
CA GLU A 367 -27.50 44.68 -8.34
C GLU A 367 -27.98 45.88 -7.51
N PHE A 368 -27.09 46.65 -6.88
CA PHE A 368 -27.47 47.77 -6.02
C PHE A 368 -27.85 49.09 -6.75
N PHE A 369 -27.89 49.10 -8.09
CA PHE A 369 -28.18 50.29 -8.89
C PHE A 369 -29.66 50.46 -9.32
N HIS A 370 -30.58 49.64 -8.80
CA HIS A 370 -32.02 49.88 -8.89
C HIS A 370 -32.72 49.69 -7.53
N PHE A 371 -33.06 50.80 -6.89
CA PHE A 371 -33.99 50.86 -5.75
C PHE A 371 -35.05 51.96 -6.01
N PRO A 372 -36.29 51.82 -5.52
CA PRO A 372 -37.41 52.63 -5.98
C PRO A 372 -37.38 54.08 -5.48
N SER A 373 -38.05 54.98 -6.20
CA SER A 373 -38.12 56.43 -5.94
C SER A 373 -38.86 56.86 -4.67
N SER A 374 -39.35 55.93 -3.84
CA SER A 374 -40.09 56.23 -2.61
C SER A 374 -39.21 56.83 -1.50
N ALA A 375 -37.91 56.51 -1.46
CA ALA A 375 -36.99 57.04 -0.45
C ALA A 375 -36.64 58.54 -0.63
N GLN A 376 -36.91 59.13 -1.80
CA GLN A 376 -36.78 60.59 -1.99
C GLN A 376 -37.91 61.37 -1.30
N ALA A 377 -39.10 60.77 -1.14
CA ALA A 377 -40.26 61.44 -0.54
C ALA A 377 -40.23 61.49 0.99
N ALA A 378 -39.41 60.65 1.64
CA ALA A 378 -39.32 60.55 3.10
C ALA A 378 -38.14 61.35 3.72
N ALA A 379 -37.26 61.91 2.88
CA ALA A 379 -36.01 62.56 3.31
C ALA A 379 -36.05 64.10 3.30
N THR A 380 -37.16 64.70 2.85
CA THR A 380 -37.41 66.15 2.90
C THR A 380 -38.80 66.39 3.49
N SER A 381 -38.88 66.50 4.82
CA SER A 381 -40.07 67.02 5.53
C SER A 381 -40.35 68.46 5.09
N ASP A 382 -39.27 69.20 4.86
CA ASP A 382 -39.28 70.63 4.68
C ASP A 382 -39.06 70.89 3.18
N LYS A 383 -39.87 71.76 2.58
CA LYS A 383 -39.94 71.96 1.12
C LYS A 383 -38.84 72.91 0.61
N ASP A 384 -37.66 72.88 1.21
CA ASP A 384 -36.54 73.79 0.96
C ASP A 384 -35.47 73.23 0.00
N GLY A 385 -35.49 71.92 -0.25
CA GLY A 385 -34.62 71.26 -1.23
C GLY A 385 -33.16 71.08 -0.77
N MET A 386 -32.90 71.15 0.53
CA MET A 386 -31.57 70.93 1.10
C MET A 386 -31.60 69.91 2.24
N LEU A 387 -30.55 69.09 2.37
CA LEU A 387 -30.36 68.17 3.50
C LEU A 387 -29.50 68.82 4.58
N GLU A 388 -30.01 68.86 5.81
CA GLU A 388 -29.25 69.32 6.98
C GLU A 388 -28.38 68.21 7.63
N LYS A 389 -27.40 68.62 8.45
CA LYS A 389 -26.48 67.71 9.17
C LYS A 389 -27.21 66.74 10.11
N ALA A 390 -28.36 67.14 10.67
CA ALA A 390 -29.16 66.30 11.56
C ALA A 390 -29.95 65.23 10.76
N GLU A 391 -30.42 65.58 9.57
CA GLU A 391 -31.18 64.70 8.69
C GLU A 391 -30.28 63.66 8.05
N LEU A 392 -29.07 64.05 7.60
CA LEU A 392 -28.09 63.08 7.08
C LEU A 392 -27.71 62.02 8.13
N LYS A 393 -27.66 62.39 9.43
CA LYS A 393 -27.47 61.43 10.53
C LYS A 393 -28.66 60.49 10.67
N LYS A 394 -29.90 61.00 10.66
CA LYS A 394 -31.11 60.16 10.68
C LYS A 394 -31.15 59.21 9.47
N TYR A 395 -30.89 59.71 8.27
CA TYR A 395 -30.84 58.94 7.04
C TYR A 395 -29.83 57.78 7.11
N ALA A 396 -28.60 58.07 7.53
CA ALA A 396 -27.57 57.05 7.70
C ALA A 396 -27.92 55.99 8.75
N GLN A 397 -28.63 56.38 9.82
CA GLN A 397 -29.01 55.49 10.92
C GLN A 397 -30.23 54.62 10.59
N VAL A 398 -31.22 55.16 9.86
CA VAL A 398 -32.46 54.47 9.48
C VAL A 398 -32.27 53.58 8.25
N GLU A 399 -31.77 54.12 7.13
CA GLU A 399 -31.64 53.34 5.88
C GLU A 399 -30.34 52.52 5.83
N LEU A 400 -29.22 53.12 6.21
CA LEU A 400 -27.89 52.50 6.06
C LEU A 400 -27.37 51.82 7.34
N LYS A 401 -28.18 51.81 8.41
CA LYS A 401 -27.89 51.22 9.73
C LYS A 401 -26.51 51.62 10.29
N CYS A 402 -26.09 52.85 10.03
CA CYS A 402 -24.75 53.36 10.33
C CYS A 402 -24.80 54.59 11.23
N THR A 403 -24.15 54.52 12.40
CA THR A 403 -23.96 55.65 13.31
C THR A 403 -22.76 56.49 12.89
N LEU A 404 -23.04 57.68 12.34
CA LEU A 404 -22.03 58.65 11.90
C LEU A 404 -21.56 59.55 13.06
N ALA A 405 -20.25 59.59 13.30
CA ALA A 405 -19.63 60.53 14.23
C ALA A 405 -19.75 61.98 13.73
N ALA A 406 -19.85 62.95 14.63
CA ALA A 406 -20.01 64.37 14.28
C ALA A 406 -18.89 64.87 13.35
N ALA A 407 -17.63 64.58 13.69
CA ALA A 407 -16.47 64.93 12.86
C ALA A 407 -16.51 64.33 11.43
N SER A 408 -17.09 63.14 11.26
CA SER A 408 -17.28 62.53 9.93
C SER A 408 -18.35 63.29 9.13
N VAL A 409 -19.43 63.73 9.78
CA VAL A 409 -20.47 64.56 9.14
C VAL A 409 -19.91 65.94 8.77
N ASP A 410 -19.13 66.57 9.63
CA ASP A 410 -18.48 67.85 9.34
C ASP A 410 -17.39 67.76 8.25
N GLY A 411 -16.75 66.59 8.10
CA GLY A 411 -15.87 66.29 6.97
C GLY A 411 -16.62 66.09 5.65
N MET A 412 -17.74 65.37 5.68
CA MET A 412 -18.59 65.17 4.50
C MET A 412 -19.21 66.48 4.02
N PHE A 413 -19.74 67.32 4.92
CA PHE A 413 -20.29 68.63 4.54
C PHE A 413 -19.21 69.54 3.93
N ARG A 414 -17.99 69.59 4.48
CA ARG A 414 -16.87 70.34 3.87
C ARG A 414 -16.50 69.91 2.44
N LEU A 415 -16.83 68.68 2.03
CA LEU A 415 -16.60 68.17 0.68
C LEU A 415 -17.81 68.30 -0.26
N LEU A 416 -19.01 68.48 0.29
CA LEU A 416 -20.29 68.47 -0.43
C LEU A 416 -20.98 69.84 -0.50
N THR A 417 -20.52 70.82 0.30
CA THR A 417 -21.09 72.17 0.34
C THR A 417 -20.00 73.23 0.20
N ALA A 418 -20.26 74.29 -0.55
CA ALA A 418 -19.37 75.46 -0.63
C ALA A 418 -19.30 76.20 0.72
N GLU A 419 -18.22 76.97 0.95
CA GLU A 419 -18.01 77.70 2.19
C GLU A 419 -19.21 78.60 2.54
N GLY A 420 -19.81 78.38 3.71
CA GLY A 420 -20.97 79.12 4.22
C GLY A 420 -22.36 78.57 3.85
N ALA A 421 -22.47 77.51 3.05
CA ALA A 421 -23.78 76.90 2.73
C ALA A 421 -24.35 76.05 3.90
N LYS A 422 -25.68 76.12 4.11
CA LYS A 422 -26.37 75.48 5.24
C LYS A 422 -26.65 73.98 5.07
N GLY A 423 -26.86 73.52 3.84
CA GLY A 423 -27.29 72.14 3.54
C GLY A 423 -26.73 71.59 2.22
N VAL A 424 -26.84 70.27 2.03
CA VAL A 424 -26.49 69.59 0.78
C VAL A 424 -27.68 69.65 -0.18
N ARG A 425 -27.50 70.12 -1.41
CA ARG A 425 -28.59 70.21 -2.40
C ARG A 425 -29.11 68.83 -2.79
N THR A 426 -30.39 68.73 -3.14
CA THR A 426 -31.02 67.49 -3.63
C THR A 426 -30.30 66.88 -4.85
N GLU A 427 -29.71 67.70 -5.72
CA GLU A 427 -28.88 67.26 -6.85
C GLU A 427 -27.60 66.51 -6.41
N ASP A 428 -26.97 66.94 -5.31
CA ASP A 428 -25.77 66.32 -4.73
C ASP A 428 -26.09 65.14 -3.79
N PHE A 429 -27.36 64.79 -3.60
CA PHE A 429 -27.78 63.75 -2.65
C PHE A 429 -27.17 62.37 -2.97
N GLN A 430 -26.99 62.02 -4.25
CA GLN A 430 -26.28 60.79 -4.63
C GLN A 430 -24.82 60.80 -4.14
N ARG A 431 -24.12 61.94 -4.20
CA ARG A 431 -22.75 62.08 -3.70
C ARG A 431 -22.71 61.97 -2.18
N ALA A 432 -23.72 62.50 -1.48
CA ALA A 432 -23.87 62.30 -0.03
C ALA A 432 -24.06 60.81 0.33
N LYS A 433 -24.92 60.07 -0.37
CA LYS A 433 -25.09 58.62 -0.16
C LYS A 433 -23.77 57.85 -0.33
N VAL A 434 -23.00 58.15 -1.38
CA VAL A 434 -21.69 57.53 -1.63
C VAL A 434 -20.71 57.82 -0.48
N GLN A 435 -20.64 59.05 0.02
CA GLN A 435 -19.76 59.40 1.15
C GLN A 435 -20.15 58.68 2.46
N VAL A 436 -21.46 58.57 2.75
CA VAL A 436 -21.93 57.79 3.92
C VAL A 436 -21.58 56.31 3.77
N GLY A 437 -21.68 55.75 2.57
CA GLY A 437 -21.22 54.38 2.26
C GLY A 437 -19.72 54.18 2.51
N ILE A 438 -18.88 55.12 2.06
CA ILE A 438 -17.42 55.09 2.29
C ILE A 438 -17.09 55.14 3.79
N VAL A 439 -17.78 55.96 4.58
CA VAL A 439 -17.56 56.03 6.03
C VAL A 439 -18.00 54.74 6.73
N ARG A 440 -19.10 54.11 6.27
CA ARG A 440 -19.58 52.83 6.78
C ARG A 440 -18.56 51.70 6.54
N GLU A 441 -18.08 51.51 5.32
CA GLU A 441 -17.08 50.48 5.02
C GLU A 441 -15.77 50.72 5.77
N LYS A 442 -15.28 51.97 5.85
CA LYS A 442 -14.07 52.28 6.65
C LYS A 442 -14.18 51.86 8.12
N LYS A 443 -15.38 51.96 8.73
CA LYS A 443 -15.62 51.50 10.10
C LYS A 443 -15.63 49.97 10.19
N ILE A 444 -16.34 49.31 9.27
CA ILE A 444 -16.41 47.84 9.21
C ILE A 444 -15.03 47.24 8.94
N ASP A 445 -14.22 47.84 8.08
CA ASP A 445 -12.84 47.43 7.81
C ASP A 445 -11.90 47.63 9.01
N LEU A 446 -12.10 48.68 9.82
CA LEU A 446 -11.38 48.85 11.07
C LEU A 446 -11.71 47.72 12.07
N GLU A 447 -12.99 47.33 12.17
CA GLU A 447 -13.46 46.22 13.01
C GLU A 447 -12.99 44.85 12.47
N ARG A 448 -12.99 44.65 11.14
CA ARG A 448 -12.36 43.49 10.49
C ARG A 448 -10.86 43.44 10.78
N LYS A 449 -10.15 44.57 10.74
CA LYS A 449 -8.71 44.66 11.03
C LYS A 449 -8.40 44.30 12.49
N LYS A 450 -9.09 44.89 13.47
CA LYS A 450 -8.91 44.55 14.89
C LYS A 450 -9.11 43.06 15.17
N ARG A 451 -10.17 42.47 14.64
CA ARG A 451 -10.45 41.02 14.76
C ARG A 451 -9.38 40.13 14.09
N ARG A 452 -8.70 40.61 13.03
CA ARG A 452 -7.53 39.92 12.46
C ARG A 452 -6.33 40.01 13.41
N GLU A 453 -6.03 41.21 13.93
CA GLU A 453 -4.93 41.44 14.89
C GLU A 453 -5.13 40.69 16.22
N GLU A 454 -6.37 40.51 16.68
CA GLU A 454 -6.72 39.71 17.85
C GLU A 454 -6.48 38.22 17.58
N ARG A 455 -7.01 37.69 16.46
CA ARG A 455 -6.82 36.29 16.04
C ARG A 455 -5.35 35.96 15.77
N GLU A 456 -4.58 36.87 15.18
CA GLU A 456 -3.15 36.71 14.94
C GLU A 456 -2.36 36.58 16.26
N LYS A 457 -2.73 37.35 17.29
CA LYS A 457 -2.15 37.21 18.65
C LYS A 457 -2.54 35.91 19.35
N GLU A 458 -3.74 35.39 19.09
CA GLU A 458 -4.16 34.08 19.60
C GLU A 458 -3.38 32.95 18.93
N LEU A 459 -3.23 33.00 17.60
CA LEU A 459 -2.44 32.05 16.82
C LEU A 459 -0.95 32.04 17.22
N GLU A 460 -0.34 33.20 17.48
CA GLU A 460 1.07 33.23 17.89
C GLU A 460 1.26 32.63 19.30
N LYS A 461 0.34 32.90 20.25
CA LYS A 461 0.34 32.23 21.57
C LYS A 461 0.20 30.70 21.47
N LEU A 462 -0.58 30.20 20.50
CA LEU A 462 -0.70 28.77 20.24
C LEU A 462 0.61 28.20 19.66
N LYS A 463 1.21 28.89 18.68
CA LYS A 463 2.52 28.49 18.13
C LYS A 463 3.60 28.46 19.21
N ASP A 464 3.66 29.43 20.11
CA ASP A 464 4.68 29.46 21.18
C ASP A 464 4.56 28.27 22.14
N LYS A 465 3.34 27.87 22.51
CA LYS A 465 3.11 26.62 23.27
C LYS A 465 3.57 25.38 22.50
N LEU A 466 3.27 25.33 21.20
CA LEU A 466 3.63 24.21 20.33
C LEU A 466 5.14 24.15 20.08
N LYS A 467 5.86 25.28 19.99
CA LYS A 467 7.33 25.33 19.88
C LYS A 467 8.02 24.54 21.00
N GLY A 468 7.57 24.69 22.25
CA GLY A 468 8.09 23.91 23.38
C GLY A 468 7.92 22.40 23.20
N ARG A 469 6.72 21.95 22.81
CA ARG A 469 6.45 20.53 22.51
C ARG A 469 7.27 20.00 21.32
N ILE A 470 7.49 20.84 20.30
CA ILE A 470 8.33 20.52 19.14
C ILE A 470 9.78 20.30 19.58
N GLU A 471 10.32 21.10 20.50
CA GLU A 471 11.67 20.91 21.05
C GLU A 471 11.80 19.61 21.87
N GLU A 472 10.79 19.27 22.68
CA GLU A 472 10.73 17.99 23.41
C GLU A 472 10.71 16.79 22.45
N ILE A 473 9.85 16.83 21.42
CA ILE A 473 9.79 15.81 20.37
C ILE A 473 11.12 15.72 19.61
N THR A 474 11.80 16.84 19.36
CA THR A 474 13.11 16.85 18.69
C THR A 474 14.15 16.10 19.51
N LYS A 475 14.26 16.39 20.81
CA LYS A 475 15.20 15.70 21.72
C LYS A 475 14.95 14.19 21.77
N ALA A 476 13.68 13.77 21.87
CA ALA A 476 13.32 12.35 21.85
C ALA A 476 13.72 11.66 20.54
N ILE A 477 13.65 12.36 19.39
CA ILE A 477 14.10 11.82 18.10
C ILE A 477 15.63 11.72 18.02
N ASP A 478 16.35 12.70 18.55
CA ASP A 478 17.81 12.68 18.56
C ASP A 478 18.35 11.55 19.49
N GLU A 479 17.67 11.26 20.60
CA GLU A 479 17.91 10.06 21.44
C GLU A 479 17.64 8.75 20.68
N ILE A 480 16.55 8.69 19.88
CA ILE A 480 16.25 7.53 19.02
C ILE A 480 17.36 7.34 17.98
N GLU A 481 17.87 8.41 17.37
CA GLU A 481 18.97 8.33 16.41
C GLU A 481 20.26 7.80 17.06
N LEU A 482 20.55 8.19 18.30
CA LEU A 482 21.67 7.66 19.08
C LEU A 482 21.54 6.14 19.33
N SER A 483 20.38 5.67 19.82
CA SER A 483 20.14 4.23 19.98
C SER A 483 20.21 3.47 18.65
N CYS A 484 19.82 4.11 17.54
CA CYS A 484 19.93 3.52 16.20
C CYS A 484 21.37 3.47 15.69
N THR A 485 22.30 4.26 16.22
CA THR A 485 23.74 4.11 15.96
C THR A 485 24.34 2.98 16.80
N GLU A 486 24.04 2.92 18.09
CA GLU A 486 24.49 1.84 18.99
C GLU A 486 24.06 0.45 18.50
N LEU A 487 22.81 0.30 18.05
CA LEU A 487 22.29 -0.93 17.44
C LEU A 487 23.06 -1.37 16.19
N LYS A 488 23.55 -0.43 15.38
CA LYS A 488 24.34 -0.75 14.17
C LYS A 488 25.74 -1.20 14.54
N GLU A 489 26.40 -0.50 15.45
CA GLU A 489 27.74 -0.85 15.93
C GLU A 489 27.75 -2.22 16.61
N ALA A 490 26.76 -2.49 17.47
CA ALA A 490 26.57 -3.80 18.09
C ALA A 490 26.31 -4.91 17.07
N ALA A 491 25.47 -4.66 16.05
CA ALA A 491 25.22 -5.62 14.98
C ALA A 491 26.44 -5.83 14.05
N GLU A 492 27.34 -4.85 13.90
CA GLU A 492 28.58 -5.01 13.16
C GLU A 492 29.65 -5.77 13.94
N ALA A 493 29.80 -5.53 15.24
CA ALA A 493 30.69 -6.28 16.12
C ALA A 493 30.41 -7.81 16.09
N LEU A 494 29.13 -8.19 15.98
CA LEU A 494 28.71 -9.59 15.89
C LEU A 494 28.98 -10.25 14.53
N LYS A 495 29.23 -9.50 13.46
CA LYS A 495 29.61 -10.09 12.15
C LYS A 495 31.06 -10.58 12.12
N ALA A 496 31.90 -10.12 13.06
CA ALA A 496 33.35 -10.26 13.01
C ALA A 496 33.92 -11.32 13.96
N THR A 497 33.10 -12.11 14.65
CA THR A 497 33.57 -13.01 15.72
C THR A 497 32.93 -14.40 15.72
N ASP A 498 33.77 -15.44 15.70
CA ASP A 498 33.38 -16.82 16.05
C ASP A 498 33.34 -16.98 17.58
N GLN A 499 32.26 -16.48 18.18
CA GLN A 499 31.97 -16.65 19.61
C GLN A 499 31.21 -17.96 19.88
N LYS A 500 31.29 -18.44 21.11
CA LYS A 500 30.50 -19.58 21.60
C LYS A 500 29.00 -19.25 21.49
N PRO A 501 28.12 -20.22 21.16
CA PRO A 501 26.69 -19.97 20.99
C PRO A 501 26.02 -19.27 22.20
N SER A 502 26.43 -19.61 23.42
CA SER A 502 25.92 -18.99 24.66
C SER A 502 26.26 -17.49 24.80
N GLU A 503 27.50 -17.11 24.46
CA GLU A 503 27.95 -15.71 24.50
C GLU A 503 27.31 -14.87 23.38
N LEU A 504 27.08 -15.50 22.23
CA LEU A 504 26.38 -14.91 21.10
C LEU A 504 24.92 -14.61 21.46
N ILE A 505 24.19 -15.57 22.04
CA ILE A 505 22.78 -15.39 22.45
C ILE A 505 22.62 -14.21 23.41
N ALA A 506 23.45 -14.12 24.46
CA ALA A 506 23.38 -13.03 25.45
C ALA A 506 23.57 -11.63 24.83
N LYS A 507 24.38 -11.51 23.77
CA LYS A 507 24.57 -10.25 23.03
C LYS A 507 23.43 -9.97 22.04
N LEU A 508 22.73 -10.99 21.57
CA LEU A 508 21.51 -10.83 20.77
C LEU A 508 20.34 -10.37 21.65
N ASP A 509 20.24 -10.86 22.89
CA ASP A 509 19.26 -10.41 23.89
C ASP A 509 19.41 -8.91 24.20
N SER A 510 20.64 -8.42 24.40
CA SER A 510 20.87 -7.00 24.68
C SER A 510 20.53 -6.09 23.49
N ILE A 511 20.86 -6.51 22.26
CA ILE A 511 20.48 -5.78 21.03
C ILE A 511 18.96 -5.76 20.84
N GLU A 512 18.27 -6.85 21.15
CA GLU A 512 16.81 -6.94 21.05
C GLU A 512 16.13 -6.00 22.07
N ALA A 513 16.60 -5.97 23.32
CA ALA A 513 16.13 -5.03 24.35
C ALA A 513 16.29 -3.55 23.93
N THR A 514 17.47 -3.14 23.46
CA THR A 514 17.69 -1.77 22.96
C THR A 514 16.80 -1.47 21.73
N SER A 515 16.56 -2.46 20.87
CA SER A 515 15.66 -2.28 19.71
C SER A 515 14.19 -2.15 20.11
N GLU A 516 13.75 -2.79 21.19
CA GLU A 516 12.39 -2.64 21.72
C GLU A 516 12.19 -1.27 22.37
N GLU A 517 13.16 -0.79 23.17
CA GLU A 517 13.12 0.55 23.75
C GLU A 517 13.05 1.65 22.68
N ALA A 518 13.88 1.54 21.64
CA ALA A 518 13.86 2.45 20.49
C ALA A 518 12.49 2.44 19.77
N ASN A 519 11.87 1.27 19.59
CA ASN A 519 10.54 1.16 18.99
C ASN A 519 9.44 1.79 19.87
N GLN A 520 9.52 1.66 21.19
CA GLN A 520 8.59 2.33 22.12
C GLN A 520 8.74 3.85 22.05
N LYS A 521 9.98 4.37 22.00
CA LYS A 521 10.27 5.80 21.82
C LYS A 521 9.80 6.35 20.46
N ILE A 522 9.89 5.57 19.38
CA ILE A 522 9.33 5.92 18.07
C ILE A 522 7.80 6.05 18.14
N ALA A 523 7.13 5.11 18.81
CA ALA A 523 5.68 5.12 18.96
C ALA A 523 5.17 6.30 19.81
N SER A 524 5.83 6.60 20.93
CA SER A 524 5.49 7.76 21.77
C SER A 524 5.73 9.09 21.05
N SER A 525 6.84 9.22 20.31
CA SER A 525 7.15 10.41 19.50
C SER A 525 6.10 10.66 18.42
N ARG A 526 5.62 9.61 17.74
CA ARG A 526 4.51 9.74 16.77
C ARG A 526 3.21 10.17 17.42
N LYS A 527 2.89 9.61 18.59
CA LYS A 527 1.68 10.02 19.34
C LYS A 527 1.76 11.50 19.73
N ALA A 528 2.91 11.95 20.25
CA ALA A 528 3.11 13.35 20.63
C ALA A 528 2.94 14.32 19.45
N MET A 529 3.34 13.94 18.22
CA MET A 529 3.08 14.73 17.00
C MET A 529 1.61 14.75 16.60
N LEU A 530 0.87 13.66 16.81
CA LEU A 530 -0.57 13.60 16.53
C LEU A 530 -1.34 14.45 17.54
N ASP A 531 -1.07 14.28 18.83
CA ASP A 531 -1.67 15.06 19.92
C ASP A 531 -1.44 16.58 19.70
N ALA A 532 -0.23 16.97 19.29
CA ALA A 532 0.10 18.36 18.93
C ALA A 532 -0.63 18.88 17.68
N LYS A 533 -1.09 17.99 16.79
CA LYS A 533 -1.90 18.34 15.61
C LYS A 533 -3.39 18.47 15.96
N GLU A 534 -3.90 17.67 16.90
CA GLU A 534 -5.29 17.74 17.36
C GLU A 534 -5.56 18.99 18.22
N GLU A 535 -4.56 19.48 18.96
CA GLU A 535 -4.64 20.74 19.71
C GLU A 535 -4.56 22.01 18.84
N ALA A 536 -4.30 21.89 17.53
CA ALA A 536 -3.95 23.01 16.66
C ALA A 536 -5.11 23.48 15.77
N ASP A 537 -5.26 24.81 15.68
CA ASP A 537 -6.16 25.47 14.73
C ASP A 537 -5.74 25.21 13.26
N ALA A 538 -6.68 25.26 12.31
CA ALA A 538 -6.43 24.82 10.92
C ALA A 538 -5.28 25.56 10.20
N GLU A 539 -5.00 26.82 10.56
CA GLU A 539 -3.85 27.57 10.03
C GLU A 539 -2.52 27.19 10.71
N VAL A 540 -2.57 26.76 11.97
CA VAL A 540 -1.40 26.28 12.74
C VAL A 540 -1.04 24.85 12.33
N VAL A 541 -2.02 24.01 12.00
CA VAL A 541 -1.82 22.65 11.48
C VAL A 541 -0.93 22.63 10.24
N HIS A 542 -1.09 23.58 9.31
CA HIS A 542 -0.25 23.63 8.11
C HIS A 542 1.22 23.92 8.44
N TRP A 543 1.47 24.86 9.36
CA TRP A 543 2.82 25.14 9.88
C TRP A 543 3.42 23.93 10.61
N LEU A 544 2.64 23.23 11.44
CA LEU A 544 3.07 21.98 12.08
C LEU A 544 3.45 20.89 11.08
N GLU A 545 2.71 20.75 9.97
CA GLU A 545 3.03 19.76 8.92
C GLU A 545 4.36 20.06 8.20
N GLU A 546 4.76 21.33 8.08
CA GLU A 546 6.09 21.70 7.57
C GLU A 546 7.19 21.38 8.58
N VAL A 547 6.98 21.68 9.87
CA VAL A 547 7.94 21.40 10.96
C VAL A 547 8.11 19.90 11.21
N PHE A 548 7.03 19.11 11.16
CA PHE A 548 7.09 17.66 11.38
C PHE A 548 7.62 16.88 10.17
N ARG A 549 7.66 17.46 8.96
CA ARG A 549 8.16 16.78 7.75
C ARG A 549 9.58 16.19 7.91
N PRO A 550 10.61 16.91 8.39
CA PRO A 550 11.93 16.32 8.68
C PRO A 550 11.86 15.26 9.79
N MET A 551 11.06 15.47 10.83
CA MET A 551 10.91 14.54 11.95
C MET A 551 10.33 13.18 11.53
N TYR A 552 9.31 13.18 10.66
CA TYR A 552 8.78 11.95 10.05
C TYR A 552 9.83 11.21 9.21
N SER A 553 10.76 11.94 8.58
CA SER A 553 11.87 11.35 7.82
C SER A 553 12.90 10.68 8.74
N LYS A 554 13.26 11.33 9.86
CA LYS A 554 14.12 10.76 10.91
C LYS A 554 13.47 9.47 11.48
N LEU A 555 12.24 9.56 11.98
CA LEU A 555 11.51 8.42 12.55
C LEU A 555 11.38 7.24 11.58
N LYS A 556 11.08 7.49 10.29
CA LYS A 556 11.02 6.45 9.25
C LYS A 556 12.37 5.79 8.98
N THR A 557 13.47 6.50 9.22
CA THR A 557 14.83 5.96 9.10
C THR A 557 15.19 5.12 10.32
N ALA A 558 14.78 5.56 11.52
CA ALA A 558 14.91 4.80 12.76
C ALA A 558 14.11 3.47 12.70
N GLU A 559 12.85 3.49 12.27
CA GLU A 559 12.03 2.27 12.08
C GLU A 559 12.69 1.24 11.15
N ARG A 560 13.38 1.71 10.10
CA ARG A 560 14.13 0.83 9.20
C ARG A 560 15.33 0.21 9.91
N ALA A 561 16.03 0.98 10.74
CA ALA A 561 17.17 0.48 11.52
C ALA A 561 16.75 -0.54 12.58
N THR A 562 15.69 -0.28 13.35
CA THR A 562 15.18 -1.24 14.36
C THR A 562 14.61 -2.50 13.69
N ALA A 563 13.89 -2.37 12.58
CA ALA A 563 13.41 -3.52 11.81
C ALA A 563 14.57 -4.37 11.22
N GLN A 564 15.63 -3.72 10.73
CA GLN A 564 16.84 -4.41 10.26
C GLN A 564 17.57 -5.11 11.41
N SER A 565 17.65 -4.48 12.58
CA SER A 565 18.23 -5.09 13.79
C SER A 565 17.47 -6.34 14.21
N SER A 566 16.13 -6.27 14.35
CA SER A 566 15.30 -7.44 14.69
C SER A 566 15.37 -8.58 13.65
N GLN A 567 15.52 -8.26 12.36
CA GLN A 567 15.77 -9.28 11.34
C GLN A 567 17.18 -9.89 11.43
N PHE A 568 18.18 -9.08 11.79
CA PHE A 568 19.54 -9.55 12.01
C PHE A 568 19.62 -10.47 13.23
N THR A 569 19.05 -10.09 14.38
CA THR A 569 19.08 -10.91 15.59
C THR A 569 18.41 -12.26 15.36
N LYS A 570 17.23 -12.30 14.72
CA LYS A 570 16.54 -13.55 14.37
C LYS A 570 17.37 -14.48 13.48
N ARG A 571 18.08 -13.95 12.49
CA ARG A 571 18.99 -14.74 11.63
C ARG A 571 20.19 -15.27 12.39
N GLN A 572 20.76 -14.46 13.29
CA GLN A 572 21.90 -14.88 14.11
C GLN A 572 21.50 -15.93 15.16
N ARG A 573 20.32 -15.81 15.80
CA ARG A 573 19.78 -16.84 16.71
C ARG A 573 19.65 -18.19 15.99
N MET A 574 18.95 -18.24 14.86
CA MET A 574 18.84 -19.48 14.05
C MET A 574 20.21 -20.07 13.65
N THR A 575 21.21 -19.20 13.40
CA THR A 575 22.58 -19.64 13.06
C THR A 575 23.32 -20.18 14.29
N ALA A 576 23.12 -19.57 15.46
CA ALA A 576 23.67 -20.03 16.75
C ALA A 576 23.04 -21.38 17.17
N ASP A 577 21.73 -21.51 17.03
CA ASP A 577 20.99 -22.74 17.34
C ASP A 577 21.43 -23.91 16.44
N GLN A 578 21.62 -23.64 15.15
CA GLN A 578 22.14 -24.63 14.20
C GLN A 578 23.59 -25.02 14.51
N ARG A 579 24.47 -24.07 14.83
CA ARG A 579 25.85 -24.35 15.26
C ARG A 579 25.88 -25.21 16.53
N ASN A 580 25.08 -24.85 17.54
CA ASN A 580 24.95 -25.61 18.79
C ASN A 580 24.45 -27.03 18.54
N ARG A 581 23.46 -27.21 17.65
CA ARG A 581 22.99 -28.54 17.22
C ARG A 581 24.09 -29.36 16.55
N GLU A 582 24.85 -28.78 15.63
CA GLU A 582 25.96 -29.47 14.95
C GLU A 582 27.11 -29.85 15.90
N GLU A 583 27.32 -29.10 16.98
CA GLU A 583 28.23 -29.46 18.07
C GLU A 583 27.68 -30.63 18.89
N LEU A 584 26.40 -30.61 19.25
CA LEU A 584 25.72 -31.70 19.96
C LEU A 584 25.66 -33.00 19.14
N GLU A 585 25.50 -32.94 17.82
CA GLU A 585 25.56 -34.10 16.92
C GLU A 585 26.98 -34.68 16.77
N LYS A 586 28.03 -33.87 16.97
CA LYS A 586 29.42 -34.37 17.07
C LYS A 586 29.67 -35.02 18.43
N LEU A 587 29.14 -34.44 19.52
CA LEU A 587 29.17 -35.02 20.86
C LEU A 587 28.43 -36.37 20.93
N ALA A 588 27.22 -36.44 20.37
CA ALA A 588 26.42 -37.67 20.28
C ALA A 588 27.18 -38.80 19.59
N ARG A 589 27.88 -38.51 18.48
CA ARG A 589 28.70 -39.51 17.77
C ARG A 589 29.90 -40.00 18.59
N ARG A 590 30.55 -39.12 19.36
CA ARG A 590 31.63 -39.51 20.29
C ARG A 590 31.11 -40.37 21.44
N ALA A 591 30.00 -39.96 22.07
CA ALA A 591 29.35 -40.73 23.12
C ALA A 591 28.90 -42.12 22.65
N LEU A 592 28.34 -42.23 21.44
CA LEU A 592 28.00 -43.52 20.83
C LEU A 592 29.22 -44.40 20.54
N ALA A 593 30.37 -43.81 20.17
CA ALA A 593 31.60 -44.56 20.00
C ALA A 593 32.09 -45.15 21.34
N ILE A 594 32.00 -44.38 22.43
CA ILE A 594 32.34 -44.83 23.79
C ILE A 594 31.41 -45.98 24.24
N ILE A 595 30.09 -45.83 24.07
CA ILE A 595 29.13 -46.90 24.41
C ILE A 595 29.46 -48.20 23.63
N ARG A 596 29.81 -48.09 22.34
CA ARG A 596 30.19 -49.25 21.51
C ARG A 596 31.51 -49.89 21.93
N GLN A 597 32.47 -49.11 22.43
CA GLN A 597 33.70 -49.65 23.03
C GLN A 597 33.37 -50.45 24.30
N PHE A 598 32.50 -49.94 25.17
CA PHE A 598 32.02 -50.65 26.36
C PHE A 598 31.26 -51.95 26.02
N GLN A 599 30.35 -51.90 25.04
CA GLN A 599 29.66 -53.10 24.52
C GLN A 599 30.64 -54.18 24.06
N LYS A 600 31.68 -53.79 23.31
CA LYS A 600 32.73 -54.70 22.82
C LYS A 600 33.63 -55.22 23.95
N ALA A 601 33.91 -54.42 24.98
CA ALA A 601 34.77 -54.79 26.09
C ALA A 601 34.11 -55.81 27.05
N LYS A 602 32.78 -55.72 27.22
CA LYS A 602 32.00 -56.56 28.15
C LYS A 602 31.11 -57.62 27.48
N ASP A 603 31.09 -57.69 26.15
CA ASP A 603 30.23 -58.55 25.32
C ASP A 603 28.73 -58.42 25.68
N VAL A 604 28.20 -57.20 25.46
CA VAL A 604 26.90 -56.75 25.97
C VAL A 604 25.97 -56.38 24.81
N SER A 605 24.72 -56.87 24.83
CA SER A 605 23.72 -56.54 23.79
C SER A 605 23.23 -55.08 23.91
N ASN A 606 22.40 -54.61 22.97
CA ASN A 606 21.81 -53.27 23.08
C ASN A 606 20.86 -53.14 24.28
N ASP A 607 20.10 -54.19 24.56
CA ASP A 607 19.08 -54.20 25.63
C ASP A 607 19.77 -54.23 27.01
N ASP A 608 20.86 -55.00 27.14
CA ASP A 608 21.70 -55.04 28.34
C ASP A 608 22.44 -53.71 28.62
N VAL A 609 22.63 -52.84 27.62
CA VAL A 609 23.20 -51.49 27.84
C VAL A 609 22.20 -50.59 28.56
N PHE A 610 20.91 -50.67 28.22
CA PHE A 610 19.88 -49.90 28.93
C PHE A 610 19.83 -50.29 30.41
N ALA A 611 19.80 -51.59 30.72
CA ALA A 611 19.85 -52.11 32.09
C ALA A 611 21.09 -51.66 32.88
N LYS A 612 22.23 -51.41 32.20
CA LYS A 612 23.46 -50.86 32.82
C LYS A 612 23.49 -49.34 32.91
N MET A 613 22.66 -48.63 32.15
CA MET A 613 22.46 -47.19 32.27
C MET A 613 21.40 -46.83 33.34
N ALA A 614 20.41 -47.70 33.60
CA ALA A 614 19.32 -47.47 34.54
C ALA A 614 19.66 -47.92 35.99
N THR A 615 20.73 -47.35 36.56
CA THR A 615 21.29 -47.84 37.84
C THR A 615 20.60 -47.38 39.12
N SER A 616 19.65 -46.43 39.08
CA SER A 616 18.96 -45.95 40.29
C SER A 616 17.42 -46.00 40.22
N GLY A 617 16.83 -46.93 40.98
CA GLY A 617 15.49 -46.79 41.56
C GLY A 617 14.30 -47.28 40.71
N GLU A 618 14.29 -47.02 39.40
CA GLU A 618 13.24 -47.50 38.49
C GLU A 618 13.88 -48.14 37.24
N GLU A 619 13.69 -49.45 37.04
CA GLU A 619 14.25 -50.23 35.92
C GLU A 619 13.74 -49.79 34.53
N SER A 620 12.84 -48.80 34.45
CA SER A 620 12.16 -48.36 33.22
C SER A 620 12.68 -47.06 32.62
N ALA A 621 13.62 -46.34 33.26
CA ALA A 621 14.16 -45.08 32.75
C ALA A 621 15.59 -44.76 33.21
N VAL A 622 16.35 -44.07 32.36
CA VAL A 622 17.67 -43.52 32.66
C VAL A 622 17.53 -42.03 32.97
N ASP A 623 17.83 -41.63 34.20
CA ASP A 623 17.88 -40.24 34.62
C ASP A 623 19.26 -39.60 34.35
N GLU A 624 19.37 -38.28 34.50
CA GLU A 624 20.64 -37.55 34.28
C GLU A 624 21.77 -38.07 35.19
N SER A 625 21.47 -38.49 36.42
CA SER A 625 22.49 -38.93 37.37
C SER A 625 23.02 -40.33 37.03
N SER A 626 22.15 -41.28 36.67
CA SER A 626 22.59 -42.61 36.21
C SER A 626 23.29 -42.55 34.84
N PHE A 627 22.84 -41.65 33.95
CA PHE A 627 23.54 -41.38 32.67
C PHE A 627 24.99 -40.95 32.90
N LEU A 628 25.22 -39.99 33.79
CA LEU A 628 26.56 -39.52 34.12
C LEU A 628 27.39 -40.58 34.85
N SER A 629 26.79 -41.44 35.69
CA SER A 629 27.53 -42.53 36.34
C SER A 629 27.98 -43.59 35.34
N PHE A 630 27.12 -43.97 34.37
CA PHE A 630 27.45 -44.92 33.32
C PHE A 630 28.65 -44.44 32.47
N PHE A 631 28.67 -43.18 32.04
CA PHE A 631 29.84 -42.64 31.33
C PHE A 631 31.08 -42.60 32.23
N GLY A 632 30.93 -42.33 33.54
CA GLY A 632 32.02 -42.44 34.52
C GLY A 632 32.51 -43.88 34.79
N GLU A 633 31.78 -44.92 34.38
CA GLU A 633 32.30 -46.30 34.31
C GLU A 633 33.02 -46.55 32.99
N CYS A 634 32.46 -46.10 31.87
CA CYS A 634 33.10 -46.19 30.55
C CYS A 634 34.48 -45.51 30.53
N GLU A 635 34.60 -44.33 31.15
CA GLU A 635 35.87 -43.59 31.27
C GLU A 635 36.96 -44.43 31.95
N LYS A 636 36.62 -45.12 33.06
CA LYS A 636 37.56 -45.96 33.81
C LYS A 636 38.06 -47.14 32.98
N GLU A 637 37.19 -47.74 32.17
CA GLU A 637 37.53 -48.89 31.32
C GLU A 637 38.34 -48.50 30.08
N SER A 638 38.21 -47.26 29.59
CA SER A 638 38.99 -46.72 28.47
C SER A 638 40.45 -46.38 28.83
N THR A 639 40.86 -46.44 30.10
CA THR A 639 42.19 -46.00 30.57
C THR A 639 43.39 -46.83 30.07
N ASN A 640 43.17 -47.93 29.34
CA ASN A 640 44.23 -48.78 28.80
C ASN A 640 44.87 -48.32 27.46
N GLY A 641 44.65 -47.07 27.00
CA GLY A 641 45.45 -46.55 25.88
C GLY A 641 45.18 -45.13 25.35
N GLU A 642 43.94 -44.65 25.32
CA GLU A 642 43.57 -43.44 24.52
C GLU A 642 42.72 -42.43 25.31
N ALA A 643 43.26 -41.88 26.39
CA ALA A 643 42.55 -40.98 27.33
C ALA A 643 42.34 -39.53 26.84
N ALA A 644 42.27 -39.26 25.52
CA ALA A 644 42.37 -37.90 24.96
C ALA A 644 41.09 -37.29 24.36
N ASP A 645 40.00 -38.05 24.18
CA ASP A 645 38.75 -37.59 23.52
C ASP A 645 37.47 -37.92 24.32
N PHE A 646 37.57 -38.02 25.65
CA PHE A 646 36.38 -38.25 26.50
C PHE A 646 35.59 -36.94 26.70
N PRO A 647 34.25 -36.91 26.48
CA PRO A 647 33.43 -35.72 26.70
C PRO A 647 33.46 -35.22 28.16
N THR A 648 33.41 -33.91 28.36
CA THR A 648 33.37 -33.37 29.74
C THR A 648 32.01 -33.62 30.38
N LYS A 649 31.92 -33.53 31.72
CA LYS A 649 30.65 -33.65 32.45
C LYS A 649 29.59 -32.66 31.94
N GLU A 650 29.99 -31.43 31.63
CA GLU A 650 29.10 -30.40 31.09
C GLU A 650 28.60 -30.74 29.68
N ASP A 651 29.45 -31.34 28.83
CA ASP A 651 29.06 -31.81 27.51
C ASP A 651 28.07 -32.98 27.60
N LEU A 652 28.27 -33.91 28.54
CA LEU A 652 27.38 -35.04 28.78
C LEU A 652 26.00 -34.60 29.30
N GLN A 653 25.94 -33.58 30.17
CA GLN A 653 24.66 -32.99 30.59
C GLN A 653 23.91 -32.37 29.42
N ARG A 654 24.58 -31.57 28.58
CA ARG A 654 23.97 -31.00 27.36
C ARG A 654 23.52 -32.07 26.38
N LEU A 655 24.27 -33.17 26.27
CA LEU A 655 23.92 -34.31 25.44
C LEU A 655 22.70 -35.07 25.97
N PHE A 656 22.58 -35.24 27.30
CA PHE A 656 21.40 -35.81 27.93
C PHE A 656 20.14 -34.99 27.60
N THR A 657 20.18 -33.66 27.80
CA THR A 657 19.08 -32.76 27.42
C THR A 657 18.79 -32.77 25.91
N PHE A 658 19.80 -33.02 25.06
CA PHE A 658 19.60 -33.16 23.61
C PHE A 658 18.95 -34.50 23.20
N TRP A 659 19.17 -35.56 23.98
CA TRP A 659 18.57 -36.87 23.76
C TRP A 659 17.14 -36.97 24.34
N ASP A 660 16.86 -36.26 25.44
CA ASP A 660 15.54 -36.03 26.01
C ASP A 660 14.75 -34.96 25.22
N GLU A 661 14.29 -35.34 24.02
CA GLU A 661 13.42 -34.50 23.18
C GLU A 661 12.07 -34.18 23.84
N ALA A 662 11.66 -34.90 24.90
CA ALA A 662 10.41 -34.70 25.60
C ALA A 662 10.51 -33.67 26.74
N GLY A 663 11.71 -33.44 27.28
CA GLY A 663 11.93 -32.61 28.46
C GLY A 663 11.44 -33.26 29.75
N ASN A 664 11.35 -34.58 29.79
CA ASN A 664 10.84 -35.35 30.92
C ASN A 664 11.88 -35.57 32.04
N GLY A 665 13.14 -35.20 31.80
CA GLY A 665 14.26 -35.44 32.72
C GLY A 665 14.77 -36.89 32.71
N SER A 666 14.29 -37.72 31.78
CA SER A 666 14.57 -39.15 31.71
C SER A 666 14.49 -39.72 30.29
N LEU A 667 15.31 -40.73 30.00
CA LEU A 667 15.33 -41.48 28.75
C LEU A 667 14.73 -42.87 28.98
N ASN A 668 13.63 -43.20 28.31
CA ASN A 668 13.02 -44.53 28.40
C ASN A 668 13.77 -45.55 27.51
N GLU A 669 13.48 -46.84 27.73
CA GLU A 669 14.10 -47.97 27.01
C GLU A 669 14.01 -47.83 25.49
N GLU A 670 12.82 -47.51 24.97
CA GLU A 670 12.59 -47.30 23.54
C GLU A 670 13.49 -46.20 22.96
N ARG A 671 13.72 -45.11 23.71
CA ARG A 671 14.55 -43.99 23.28
C ARG A 671 16.04 -44.34 23.30
N VAL A 672 16.51 -45.05 24.32
CA VAL A 672 17.90 -45.53 24.36
C VAL A 672 18.13 -46.53 23.23
N ALA A 673 17.20 -47.45 22.97
CA ALA A 673 17.25 -48.35 21.82
C ALA A 673 17.28 -47.59 20.47
N GLU A 674 16.45 -46.55 20.28
CA GLU A 674 16.52 -45.67 19.10
C GLU A 674 17.89 -45.03 18.90
N ILE A 675 18.55 -44.61 19.99
CA ILE A 675 19.87 -43.96 19.97
C ILE A 675 20.99 -44.97 19.65
N LEU A 676 20.88 -46.21 20.13
CA LEU A 676 21.89 -47.26 19.93
C LEU A 676 21.81 -47.96 18.57
N ARG A 677 20.63 -47.98 17.93
CA ARG A 677 20.40 -48.63 16.62
C ARG A 677 21.48 -48.27 15.59
N ARG A 678 22.02 -49.29 14.92
CA ARG A 678 23.00 -49.16 13.85
C ARG A 678 22.43 -49.75 12.56
N PHE A 679 22.48 -48.95 11.50
CA PHE A 679 22.08 -49.36 10.16
C PHE A 679 23.29 -49.50 9.24
N MET A 680 23.25 -50.51 8.37
CA MET A 680 24.19 -50.67 7.27
C MET A 680 23.43 -50.75 5.94
N LYS A 681 24.04 -50.20 4.89
CA LYS A 681 23.56 -50.23 3.51
C LYS A 681 24.27 -51.35 2.75
N VAL A 682 23.52 -52.11 1.96
CA VAL A 682 24.06 -53.15 1.09
C VAL A 682 24.65 -52.49 -0.15
N VAL A 683 25.98 -52.58 -0.31
CA VAL A 683 26.73 -52.04 -1.44
C VAL A 683 27.09 -53.13 -2.45
N GLY A 684 27.26 -54.37 -1.98
CA GLY A 684 27.51 -55.55 -2.80
C GLY A 684 26.45 -56.63 -2.58
N LYS A 685 26.07 -57.36 -3.64
CA LYS A 685 25.10 -58.47 -3.54
C LYS A 685 25.62 -59.54 -2.58
N THR A 686 24.85 -59.80 -1.53
CA THR A 686 25.18 -60.77 -0.47
C THR A 686 23.91 -61.51 -0.05
N ALA A 687 23.98 -62.38 0.96
CA ALA A 687 22.82 -63.13 1.45
C ALA A 687 22.82 -63.25 2.97
N ILE A 688 21.63 -63.31 3.53
CA ILE A 688 21.37 -63.64 4.94
C ILE A 688 21.34 -65.16 5.06
N THR A 689 22.14 -65.71 5.98
CA THR A 689 22.15 -67.14 6.31
C THR A 689 21.64 -67.41 7.72
N ASP A 690 21.09 -68.61 7.96
CA ASP A 690 20.60 -69.06 9.27
C ASP A 690 21.71 -69.24 10.33
N GLY A 691 22.95 -69.52 9.90
CA GLY A 691 24.11 -69.63 10.78
C GLY A 691 25.29 -68.73 10.38
N VAL A 692 26.28 -68.63 11.29
CA VAL A 692 27.52 -67.85 11.13
C VAL A 692 28.34 -68.31 9.92
N SER A 693 28.24 -69.57 9.49
CA SER A 693 29.05 -70.05 8.34
C SER A 693 28.46 -69.67 6.99
N ILE A 694 29.32 -69.33 6.02
CA ILE A 694 28.92 -69.05 4.62
C ILE A 694 28.24 -70.26 3.96
N LYS A 695 28.49 -71.48 4.44
CA LYS A 695 27.88 -72.73 3.95
C LYS A 695 26.47 -72.98 4.51
N ALA A 696 26.00 -72.17 5.45
CA ALA A 696 24.69 -72.30 6.07
C ALA A 696 23.56 -71.90 5.11
N ASN A 697 22.30 -72.19 5.44
CA ASN A 697 21.20 -72.03 4.49
C ASN A 697 20.92 -70.55 4.21
N SER A 698 20.91 -70.16 2.93
CA SER A 698 20.57 -68.81 2.50
C SER A 698 19.06 -68.55 2.66
N LEU A 699 18.69 -67.77 3.67
CA LEU A 699 17.32 -67.36 3.96
C LEU A 699 16.80 -66.34 2.94
N ARG A 700 17.57 -65.28 2.67
CA ARG A 700 17.19 -64.21 1.74
C ARG A 700 18.41 -63.56 1.08
N LYS A 701 18.30 -63.25 -0.21
CA LYS A 701 19.33 -62.50 -0.97
C LYS A 701 19.11 -61.00 -0.75
N LEU A 702 20.22 -60.29 -0.58
CA LEU A 702 20.27 -58.84 -0.38
C LEU A 702 20.68 -58.16 -1.69
N GLU A 703 19.92 -57.14 -2.09
CA GLU A 703 20.16 -56.33 -3.29
C GLU A 703 20.89 -55.03 -2.95
N VAL A 704 21.58 -54.45 -3.95
CA VAL A 704 22.33 -53.20 -3.76
C VAL A 704 21.36 -52.05 -3.51
N GLY A 705 21.46 -51.41 -2.35
CA GLY A 705 20.53 -50.40 -1.88
C GLY A 705 19.60 -50.86 -0.74
N ASP A 706 19.54 -52.17 -0.44
CA ASP A 706 18.86 -52.66 0.76
C ASP A 706 19.52 -52.07 2.03
N VAL A 707 18.72 -51.89 3.09
CA VAL A 707 19.19 -51.42 4.40
C VAL A 707 18.88 -52.48 5.45
N VAL A 708 19.86 -52.75 6.31
CA VAL A 708 19.79 -53.76 7.36
C VAL A 708 20.09 -53.13 8.73
N GLU A 709 19.36 -53.55 9.76
CA GLU A 709 19.63 -53.24 11.17
C GLU A 709 20.66 -54.23 11.69
N VAL A 710 21.71 -53.74 12.36
CA VAL A 710 22.76 -54.56 12.98
C VAL A 710 22.33 -54.93 14.40
N LEU A 711 22.16 -56.22 14.65
CA LEU A 711 21.66 -56.76 15.93
C LEU A 711 22.79 -57.15 16.91
N GLY A 712 24.00 -57.39 16.42
CA GLY A 712 25.11 -57.89 17.24
C GLY A 712 26.49 -57.43 16.77
N PRO A 713 27.56 -57.80 17.51
CA PRO A 713 28.93 -57.44 17.16
C PRO A 713 29.40 -58.17 15.89
N PRO A 714 30.34 -57.60 15.12
CA PRO A 714 30.92 -58.28 13.96
C PRO A 714 31.83 -59.43 14.43
N THR A 715 31.53 -60.64 13.96
CA THR A 715 32.24 -61.88 14.28
C THR A 715 33.09 -62.32 13.07
N LYS A 716 34.31 -62.82 13.32
CA LYS A 716 35.12 -63.48 12.29
C LYS A 716 34.68 -64.94 12.13
N GLU A 717 34.45 -65.39 10.90
CA GLU A 717 34.27 -66.82 10.61
C GLU A 717 35.64 -67.53 10.63
N PRO A 718 35.79 -68.67 11.35
CA PRO A 718 37.11 -69.32 11.54
C PRO A 718 37.58 -70.17 10.35
N GLU A 719 36.69 -70.62 9.46
CA GLU A 719 37.09 -71.41 8.26
C GLU A 719 37.50 -70.54 7.07
N VAL A 720 36.94 -69.34 6.96
CA VAL A 720 37.12 -68.40 5.85
C VAL A 720 37.21 -67.03 6.48
N ASP A 721 38.39 -66.39 6.45
CA ASP A 721 38.68 -65.12 7.16
C ASP A 721 37.85 -63.96 6.59
N VAL A 722 36.61 -63.87 7.08
CA VAL A 722 35.50 -63.05 6.58
C VAL A 722 34.78 -62.49 7.79
N MET A 723 34.48 -61.18 7.76
CA MET A 723 33.74 -60.52 8.81
C MET A 723 32.24 -60.64 8.54
N ARG A 724 31.50 -61.24 9.48
CA ARG A 724 30.05 -61.41 9.39
C ARG A 724 29.37 -60.80 10.61
N VAL A 725 28.10 -60.44 10.45
CA VAL A 725 27.32 -59.79 11.51
C VAL A 725 25.88 -60.24 11.44
N GLN A 726 25.24 -60.36 12.60
CA GLN A 726 23.82 -60.64 12.68
C GLN A 726 23.03 -59.39 12.32
N VAL A 727 22.12 -59.53 11.35
CA VAL A 727 21.32 -58.45 10.80
C VAL A 727 19.84 -58.80 10.72
N ARG A 728 19.00 -57.77 10.73
CA ARG A 728 17.58 -57.83 10.35
C ARG A 728 17.37 -57.03 9.08
N LEU A 729 16.83 -57.65 8.04
CA LEU A 729 16.47 -56.96 6.80
C LEU A 729 15.19 -56.15 6.99
N LEU A 730 15.26 -54.85 6.70
CA LEU A 730 14.21 -53.91 7.06
C LEU A 730 13.02 -53.88 6.09
N ALA A 731 13.10 -54.57 4.95
CA ALA A 731 12.02 -54.67 3.98
C ALA A 731 10.94 -55.72 4.35
N ASP A 732 11.28 -56.66 5.25
CA ASP A 732 10.51 -57.89 5.49
C ASP A 732 10.73 -58.53 6.88
N GLY A 733 11.73 -58.09 7.64
CA GLY A 733 12.03 -58.59 8.97
C GLY A 733 12.88 -59.87 9.02
N THR A 734 13.40 -60.39 7.89
CA THR A 734 14.26 -61.59 7.92
C THR A 734 15.53 -61.34 8.73
N GLU A 735 15.75 -62.15 9.75
CA GLU A 735 16.95 -62.13 10.59
C GLU A 735 17.95 -63.22 10.17
N GLY A 736 19.24 -62.94 10.36
CA GLY A 736 20.31 -63.93 10.18
C GLY A 736 21.67 -63.26 9.96
N TRP A 737 22.63 -64.02 9.44
CA TRP A 737 24.01 -63.58 9.29
C TRP A 737 24.30 -63.05 7.90
N ALA A 738 24.80 -61.81 7.80
CA ALA A 738 25.27 -61.21 6.55
C ALA A 738 26.77 -60.93 6.62
N THR A 739 27.44 -61.00 5.46
CA THR A 739 28.87 -60.69 5.35
C THR A 739 29.08 -59.18 5.23
N ILE A 740 29.94 -58.59 6.07
CA ILE A 740 30.36 -57.19 5.96
C ILE A 740 31.39 -57.05 4.86
N SER A 741 32.52 -57.77 4.97
CA SER A 741 33.65 -57.69 4.07
C SER A 741 34.20 -59.08 3.72
N GLY A 742 34.45 -59.31 2.43
CA GLY A 742 34.92 -60.59 1.90
C GLY A 742 36.43 -60.79 2.04
N ASN A 743 36.88 -62.01 1.77
CA ASN A 743 38.29 -62.44 1.84
C ASN A 743 39.27 -61.69 0.91
N GLN A 744 38.77 -60.94 -0.07
CA GLN A 744 39.56 -60.06 -0.94
C GLN A 744 39.44 -58.56 -0.58
N GLY A 745 38.85 -58.24 0.58
CA GLY A 745 38.62 -56.85 1.00
C GLY A 745 37.46 -56.15 0.26
N THR A 746 36.57 -56.92 -0.37
CA THR A 746 35.35 -56.38 -0.98
C THR A 746 34.28 -56.17 0.09
N ASP A 747 33.90 -54.91 0.32
CA ASP A 747 32.82 -54.57 1.26
C ASP A 747 31.44 -54.80 0.61
N TYR A 748 30.62 -55.59 1.28
CA TYR A 748 29.23 -55.88 0.91
C TYR A 748 28.25 -55.04 1.73
N LEU A 749 28.59 -54.72 2.98
CA LEU A 749 27.86 -53.81 3.86
C LEU A 749 28.72 -52.60 4.23
N GLN A 750 28.15 -51.41 4.11
CA GLN A 750 28.77 -50.15 4.52
C GLN A 750 27.92 -49.48 5.61
N ASP A 751 28.54 -48.84 6.61
CA ASP A 751 27.81 -48.04 7.60
C ASP A 751 27.02 -46.92 6.91
N GLY A 752 25.68 -46.92 7.07
CA GLY A 752 24.79 -46.04 6.30
C GLY A 752 23.35 -46.54 6.23
N GLY A 753 22.51 -45.86 5.45
CA GLY A 753 21.09 -46.22 5.25
C GLY A 753 20.11 -45.69 6.31
N GLY A 754 20.58 -45.18 7.45
CA GLY A 754 19.75 -44.46 8.45
C GLY A 754 19.32 -43.04 8.04
N THR A 755 19.88 -42.49 6.96
CA THR A 755 19.53 -41.16 6.45
C THR A 755 19.00 -41.23 5.02
N PHE A 756 18.00 -40.40 4.74
CA PHE A 756 17.29 -40.35 3.48
C PHE A 756 17.35 -38.94 2.89
N LYS A 757 17.47 -38.85 1.57
CA LYS A 757 17.39 -37.60 0.82
C LYS A 757 15.99 -37.45 0.23
N VAL A 758 15.42 -36.27 0.33
CA VAL A 758 14.14 -35.92 -0.30
C VAL A 758 14.34 -35.77 -1.80
N VAL A 759 13.86 -36.75 -2.57
CA VAL A 759 13.87 -36.75 -4.05
C VAL A 759 12.62 -36.10 -4.62
N LYS A 760 11.51 -36.11 -3.87
CA LYS A 760 10.25 -35.45 -4.23
C LYS A 760 9.61 -34.83 -2.99
N GLU A 761 9.06 -33.63 -3.10
CA GLU A 761 8.41 -32.94 -1.97
C GLU A 761 7.36 -33.84 -1.30
N THR A 762 7.41 -33.93 0.03
CA THR A 762 6.51 -34.75 0.84
C THR A 762 6.13 -34.00 2.12
N LEU A 763 4.96 -34.33 2.68
CA LEU A 763 4.52 -33.78 3.96
C LEU A 763 5.12 -34.61 5.10
N LEU A 764 5.50 -33.91 6.16
CA LEU A 764 5.87 -34.43 7.46
C LEU A 764 4.69 -34.19 8.41
N THR A 765 3.96 -35.25 8.75
CA THR A 765 2.78 -35.17 9.65
C THR A 765 3.13 -35.72 11.03
N ASP A 766 2.52 -35.21 12.10
CA ASP A 766 2.74 -35.76 13.44
C ASP A 766 2.26 -37.24 13.53
N ASP A 767 1.14 -37.56 12.87
CA ASP A 767 0.50 -38.88 12.87
C ASP A 767 0.87 -39.78 11.68
N PHE A 768 0.71 -41.10 11.85
CA PHE A 768 0.97 -42.11 10.81
C PHE A 768 -0.10 -42.10 9.70
N GLU A 769 -1.32 -41.67 10.01
CA GLU A 769 -2.43 -41.55 9.07
C GLU A 769 -2.44 -40.17 8.41
N ILE A 770 -2.87 -40.10 7.14
CA ILE A 770 -3.00 -38.82 6.42
C ILE A 770 -4.48 -38.42 6.42
N GLY A 771 -4.82 -37.40 7.22
CA GLY A 771 -6.19 -36.86 7.30
C GLY A 771 -6.96 -37.22 8.58
N ALA A 772 -6.31 -37.78 9.59
CA ALA A 772 -6.90 -37.93 10.92
C ALA A 772 -7.37 -36.56 11.46
N ALA A 773 -8.54 -36.53 12.11
CA ALA A 773 -9.13 -35.30 12.60
C ALA A 773 -8.39 -34.80 13.86
N LYS A 774 -7.48 -33.83 13.69
CA LYS A 774 -6.75 -33.20 14.81
C LYS A 774 -7.70 -32.35 15.66
N GLU A 775 -7.65 -32.48 16.99
CA GLU A 775 -8.35 -31.56 17.92
C GLU A 775 -7.78 -30.13 17.86
N THR A 776 -6.53 -29.96 17.41
CA THR A 776 -5.93 -28.65 17.10
C THR A 776 -5.21 -28.67 15.75
N PRO A 777 -5.51 -27.75 14.81
CA PRO A 777 -4.90 -27.74 13.48
C PRO A 777 -3.49 -27.12 13.51
N LYS A 778 -2.48 -27.94 13.78
CA LYS A 778 -1.07 -27.60 13.55
C LYS A 778 -0.74 -27.77 12.05
N GLU A 779 -0.20 -26.74 11.41
CA GLU A 779 0.14 -26.76 9.97
C GLU A 779 1.17 -27.86 9.66
N ASP A 780 0.87 -28.73 8.69
CA ASP A 780 1.75 -29.84 8.32
C ASP A 780 2.99 -29.31 7.57
N ARG A 781 4.17 -29.66 8.08
CA ARG A 781 5.45 -29.21 7.55
C ARG A 781 5.76 -29.91 6.23
N ARG A 782 6.18 -29.16 5.21
CA ARG A 782 6.58 -29.74 3.91
C ARG A 782 8.09 -29.82 3.75
N LEU A 783 8.60 -31.03 3.52
CA LEU A 783 10.02 -31.31 3.23
C LEU A 783 10.36 -30.92 1.79
N LYS A 784 11.48 -30.23 1.60
CA LYS A 784 11.93 -29.68 0.30
C LYS A 784 12.86 -30.63 -0.45
N LEU A 785 12.89 -30.50 -1.78
CA LEU A 785 13.82 -31.24 -2.64
C LEU A 785 15.28 -31.07 -2.18
N GLY A 786 15.99 -32.19 -2.01
CA GLY A 786 17.38 -32.24 -1.58
C GLY A 786 17.61 -32.16 -0.07
N GLU A 787 16.58 -31.94 0.74
CA GLU A 787 16.65 -31.98 2.20
C GLU A 787 17.00 -33.40 2.71
N ILE A 788 17.64 -33.49 3.87
CA ILE A 788 18.05 -34.77 4.48
C ILE A 788 17.18 -35.01 5.72
N VAL A 789 16.73 -36.25 5.88
CA VAL A 789 15.99 -36.72 7.06
C VAL A 789 16.64 -37.98 7.63
N GLU A 790 16.69 -38.08 8.95
CA GLU A 790 17.20 -39.23 9.69
C GLU A 790 16.01 -40.08 10.16
N ALA A 791 16.07 -41.40 9.97
CA ALA A 791 15.00 -42.30 10.35
C ALA A 791 14.98 -42.55 11.87
N ARG A 792 13.82 -42.33 12.50
CA ARG A 792 13.53 -42.65 13.91
C ARG A 792 12.84 -44.01 14.03
N SER A 793 11.73 -44.20 13.30
CA SER A 793 11.06 -45.50 13.17
C SER A 793 10.91 -45.88 11.71
N TRP A 794 11.07 -47.17 11.42
CA TRP A 794 11.20 -47.63 10.04
C TRP A 794 9.92 -47.56 9.21
N MET A 795 10.09 -47.89 7.92
CA MET A 795 9.05 -47.92 6.91
C MET A 795 7.89 -48.84 7.31
N LYS A 796 6.74 -48.25 7.67
CA LYS A 796 5.48 -48.96 7.82
C LYS A 796 4.64 -48.76 6.57
N LYS A 797 4.11 -49.86 6.02
CA LYS A 797 3.14 -49.82 4.92
C LYS A 797 1.74 -49.65 5.52
N HIS A 798 1.04 -48.61 5.11
CA HIS A 798 -0.35 -48.39 5.48
C HIS A 798 -1.25 -49.24 4.58
N GLU A 799 -2.00 -50.18 5.15
CA GLU A 799 -2.73 -51.19 4.37
C GLU A 799 -3.81 -50.58 3.48
N GLU A 800 -4.61 -49.64 4.01
CA GLU A 800 -5.72 -49.03 3.25
C GLU A 800 -5.28 -48.07 2.12
N SER A 801 -4.20 -47.31 2.32
CA SER A 801 -3.74 -46.28 1.37
C SER A 801 -2.61 -46.74 0.45
N GLY A 802 -2.00 -47.90 0.75
CA GLY A 802 -0.85 -48.44 0.02
C GLY A 802 0.44 -47.63 0.17
N LEU A 803 0.46 -46.61 1.04
CA LEU A 803 1.60 -45.72 1.26
C LEU A 803 2.64 -46.37 2.18
N THR A 804 3.91 -46.32 1.80
CA THR A 804 5.02 -46.68 2.68
C THR A 804 5.57 -45.41 3.33
N ARG A 805 5.40 -45.26 4.64
CA ARG A 805 5.79 -44.07 5.41
C ARG A 805 6.85 -44.41 6.46
N ILE A 806 7.79 -43.50 6.68
CA ILE A 806 8.87 -43.60 7.68
C ILE A 806 8.70 -42.47 8.70
N ARG A 807 8.97 -42.71 9.97
CA ARG A 807 9.05 -41.62 10.95
C ARG A 807 10.48 -41.12 10.95
N CYS A 808 10.66 -39.84 10.65
CA CYS A 808 11.99 -39.25 10.49
C CYS A 808 12.09 -37.87 11.15
N ARG A 809 13.30 -37.52 11.55
CA ARG A 809 13.71 -36.18 12.00
C ARG A 809 14.41 -35.46 10.85
N ALA A 810 13.98 -34.26 10.48
CA ALA A 810 14.68 -33.49 9.46
C ALA A 810 15.95 -32.87 10.03
N THR A 811 17.07 -32.94 9.30
CA THR A 811 18.36 -32.40 9.78
C THR A 811 18.43 -30.86 9.68
N SER A 812 17.47 -30.23 8.99
CA SER A 812 17.43 -28.79 8.71
C SER A 812 16.94 -27.96 9.91
N ASP A 813 15.84 -28.37 10.55
CA ASP A 813 15.25 -27.67 11.69
C ASP A 813 14.97 -28.58 12.90
N GLY A 814 15.18 -29.90 12.77
CA GLY A 814 14.97 -30.88 13.82
C GLY A 814 13.52 -31.36 13.98
N ALA A 815 12.58 -30.94 13.15
CA ALA A 815 11.19 -31.40 13.26
C ALA A 815 11.07 -32.92 13.00
N VAL A 816 10.28 -33.59 13.84
CA VAL A 816 10.05 -35.05 13.82
C VAL A 816 8.62 -35.33 13.36
N GLY A 817 8.45 -36.32 12.48
CA GLY A 817 7.12 -36.77 12.05
C GLY A 817 7.20 -37.87 10.99
N TRP A 818 6.06 -38.23 10.40
CA TRP A 818 5.93 -39.23 9.36
C TRP A 818 6.04 -38.62 7.97
N ALA A 819 7.02 -39.07 7.19
CA ALA A 819 7.18 -38.72 5.79
C ALA A 819 6.90 -39.94 4.89
N THR A 820 6.35 -39.70 3.70
CA THR A 820 6.12 -40.77 2.73
C THR A 820 7.43 -41.11 2.02
N VAL A 821 7.82 -42.40 2.01
CA VAL A 821 8.98 -42.90 1.25
C VAL A 821 8.55 -43.33 -0.15
N VAL A 822 7.50 -44.14 -0.25
CA VAL A 822 6.96 -44.65 -1.51
C VAL A 822 5.45 -44.43 -1.54
N GLY A 823 5.00 -43.76 -2.60
CA GLY A 823 3.57 -43.52 -2.85
C GLY A 823 2.84 -44.77 -3.37
N ASN A 824 1.51 -44.71 -3.36
CA ASN A 824 0.63 -45.79 -3.84
C ASN A 824 0.89 -46.25 -5.29
N GLN A 825 1.41 -45.37 -6.15
CA GLN A 825 1.83 -45.66 -7.52
C GLN A 825 3.31 -46.10 -7.66
N GLY A 826 3.98 -46.46 -6.56
CA GLY A 826 5.40 -46.83 -6.56
C GLY A 826 6.37 -45.65 -6.74
N THR A 827 5.89 -44.41 -6.72
CA THR A 827 6.76 -43.21 -6.81
C THR A 827 7.59 -43.07 -5.54
N VAL A 828 8.91 -43.01 -5.67
CA VAL A 828 9.84 -42.74 -4.56
C VAL A 828 9.90 -41.25 -4.26
N PHE A 829 9.75 -40.90 -2.98
CA PHE A 829 9.83 -39.55 -2.43
C PHE A 829 11.07 -39.34 -1.56
N LEU A 830 11.48 -40.39 -0.83
CA LEU A 830 12.70 -40.43 -0.01
C LEU A 830 13.59 -41.57 -0.49
N GLU A 831 14.88 -41.28 -0.73
CA GLU A 831 15.88 -42.25 -1.18
C GLU A 831 16.98 -42.39 -0.12
N ALA A 832 17.37 -43.62 0.23
CA ALA A 832 18.42 -43.86 1.23
C ALA A 832 19.77 -43.34 0.73
N LYS A 833 20.39 -42.42 1.49
CA LYS A 833 21.65 -41.77 1.13
C LYS A 833 22.82 -42.75 1.13
#